data_AF-A0A521GGL9-F1
#
_entry.id   AF-A0A521GGL9-F1
#
_cell.length_a   1.000
_cell.length_b   1.000
_cell.length_c   1.000
_cell.angle_alpha   90.00
_cell.angle_beta   90.00
_cell.angle_gamma   90.00
#
_symmetry.space_group_name_H-M   'P 1'
#
loop_
_entity.id
_entity.type
_entity.pdbx_description
1 polymer ?
#
loop_
_entity_poly.entity_id
_entity_poly.type
_entity_poly.pdbx_seq_one_letter_code
_entity_poly.pdbx_strand_id
1 'polypeptide(L)'
;MKTALLPTPAQLRQTPWLAIIFFYTLACGISYALCNVANPTEGILPMHTIFTYGLGPVLAALITCFLFPSISPKLSLLGTNRGRTVLFVLAPLVLGTVTGVVNKADQNPHLYGGLVVVSSVLYGLAEETGWRGFLDQALQLLPTFWRVLIVGTLWFGWHFTFLPDVSGIAGPNTPSAGVVWLIMVVASWGLGSAMNTTRSVLMMGTLHESMNLVGHPVALALMLLAWTFLLRQWNHPVGVQVGRLALTVALLISVPSLGSQSVMAQSKPVSTTQALPHEEIIPGRATNFTLFDKSFYDNQLFLLGESHGIQKPQEIDFELLKHLNERVGVRHYVAEVDQTKAHYLNQYLQTGNDSTLMKVFRSWVASKAQWANRDFWNKIGRIRALNQTLPKNRQIRFIGIDQIQERKLVGEHLSELLAGRKLAPTTRVLADTLLARLLNRRPDSLRAQAAQALLTDLSASEKATRKTFGPALPDLQHLLNNVVYLKTIKSRERTIFTNFQTVLQTMNLQNEKLYGFWGYFHVLQAPVEGGGKSFATMVRESDLPMRNKVVSIAFSYADCYMMLPSMYLPPMWQDAGKTYSRVNKFNNNSEMMYTENIDKLMALSKPNTLTLFKLSGTEAGQQPTRVRYSPFMPKEQQLQFEPNRPTADYFQYLILVRNSDMTEPLVP
;
A
#
# COMPACT_ATOMS: atom_id res chain seq x y z
N MET A 1 -39.89 28.56 -18.09
CA MET A 1 -39.74 27.88 -19.41
C MET A 1 -39.78 26.38 -19.18
N LYS A 2 -40.81 25.68 -19.71
CA LYS A 2 -40.90 24.22 -19.66
C LYS A 2 -39.92 23.63 -20.70
N THR A 3 -38.73 23.22 -20.27
CA THR A 3 -37.87 22.37 -21.11
C THR A 3 -38.50 20.99 -21.18
N ALA A 4 -38.89 20.54 -22.38
CA ALA A 4 -39.34 19.17 -22.58
C ALA A 4 -38.23 18.22 -22.11
N LEU A 5 -38.54 17.39 -21.11
CA LEU A 5 -37.61 16.42 -20.52
C LEU A 5 -37.28 15.27 -21.49
N LEU A 6 -38.12 15.06 -22.51
CA LEU A 6 -37.97 14.00 -23.50
C LEU A 6 -37.51 14.55 -24.86
N PRO A 7 -36.63 13.83 -25.59
CA PRO A 7 -36.22 14.21 -26.94
C PRO A 7 -37.40 14.08 -27.90
N THR A 8 -37.55 15.02 -28.82
CA THR A 8 -38.55 14.94 -29.89
C THR A 8 -38.12 13.92 -30.96
N PRO A 9 -39.07 13.33 -31.72
CA PRO A 9 -38.74 12.45 -32.85
C PRO A 9 -37.88 13.12 -33.93
N ALA A 10 -37.93 14.44 -34.06
CA ALA A 10 -37.07 15.19 -34.97
C ALA A 10 -35.61 15.25 -34.45
N GLN A 11 -35.42 15.55 -33.16
CA GLN A 11 -34.10 15.55 -32.52
C GLN A 11 -33.43 14.17 -32.61
N LEU A 12 -34.19 13.09 -32.37
CA LEU A 12 -33.67 11.73 -32.48
C LEU A 12 -33.24 11.37 -33.91
N ARG A 13 -34.02 11.75 -34.92
CA ARG A 13 -33.70 11.47 -36.34
C ARG A 13 -32.51 12.27 -36.86
N GLN A 14 -32.32 13.49 -36.39
CA GLN A 14 -31.24 14.37 -36.84
C GLN A 14 -29.93 14.17 -36.08
N THR A 15 -29.96 13.46 -34.95
CA THR A 15 -28.74 13.11 -34.20
C THR A 15 -27.90 12.11 -35.02
N PRO A 16 -26.58 12.35 -35.20
CA PRO A 16 -25.72 11.51 -36.04
C PRO A 16 -25.28 10.22 -35.33
N TRP A 17 -26.24 9.31 -35.10
CA TRP A 17 -26.02 8.07 -34.36
C TRP A 17 -24.92 7.17 -34.94
N LEU A 18 -24.80 7.11 -36.27
CA LEU A 18 -23.77 6.29 -36.93
C LEU A 18 -22.36 6.76 -36.55
N ALA A 19 -22.13 8.08 -36.56
CA ALA A 19 -20.83 8.64 -36.17
C ALA A 19 -20.55 8.43 -34.68
N ILE A 20 -21.58 8.51 -33.83
CA ILE A 20 -21.46 8.25 -32.38
C ILE A 20 -21.07 6.79 -32.12
N ILE A 21 -21.74 5.83 -32.75
CA ILE A 21 -21.45 4.40 -32.61
C ILE A 21 -20.04 4.09 -33.12
N PHE A 22 -19.69 4.65 -34.28
CA PHE A 22 -18.36 4.48 -34.88
C PHE A 22 -17.26 5.03 -33.96
N PHE A 23 -17.40 6.27 -33.48
CA PHE A 23 -16.48 6.87 -32.52
C PHE A 23 -16.30 6.00 -31.28
N TYR A 24 -17.40 5.57 -30.65
CA TYR A 24 -17.31 4.82 -29.40
C TYR A 24 -16.63 3.46 -29.57
N THR A 25 -16.97 2.75 -30.65
CA THR A 25 -16.35 1.46 -30.99
C THR A 25 -14.85 1.62 -31.22
N LEU A 26 -14.45 2.67 -31.95
CA LEU A 26 -13.06 2.95 -32.26
C LEU A 26 -12.28 3.40 -31.01
N ALA A 27 -12.87 4.24 -30.16
CA ALA A 27 -12.26 4.66 -28.89
C ALA A 27 -11.98 3.46 -27.99
N CYS A 28 -12.94 2.54 -27.85
CA CYS A 28 -12.79 1.28 -27.12
C CYS A 28 -11.70 0.38 -27.73
N GLY A 29 -11.74 0.16 -29.05
CA GLY A 29 -10.79 -0.71 -29.74
C GLY A 29 -9.35 -0.22 -29.68
N ILE A 30 -9.12 1.07 -29.91
CA ILE A 30 -7.78 1.67 -29.82
C ILE A 30 -7.25 1.62 -28.38
N SER A 31 -8.09 1.93 -27.39
CA SER A 31 -7.68 1.91 -25.97
C SER A 31 -7.31 0.50 -25.52
N TYR A 32 -8.08 -0.50 -25.92
CA TYR A 32 -7.74 -1.91 -25.67
C TYR A 32 -6.41 -2.31 -26.33
N ALA A 33 -6.22 -1.95 -27.60
CA ALA A 33 -5.00 -2.27 -28.32
C ALA A 33 -3.76 -1.66 -27.67
N LEU A 34 -3.80 -0.35 -27.35
CA LEU A 34 -2.69 0.35 -26.72
C LEU A 34 -2.36 -0.21 -25.33
N CYS A 35 -3.37 -0.71 -24.58
CA CYS A 35 -3.14 -1.22 -23.23
C CYS A 35 -2.29 -2.50 -23.22
N ASN A 36 -2.19 -3.16 -24.37
CA ASN A 36 -1.42 -4.37 -24.57
C ASN A 36 -0.01 -4.13 -25.15
N VAL A 37 0.34 -2.87 -25.44
CA VAL A 37 1.64 -2.48 -26.01
C VAL A 37 2.52 -1.83 -24.93
N ALA A 38 3.84 -1.93 -25.09
CA ALA A 38 4.78 -1.24 -24.19
C ALA A 38 4.65 0.28 -24.31
N ASN A 39 4.72 0.99 -23.17
CA ASN A 39 4.58 2.45 -23.17
C ASN A 39 5.91 3.11 -23.61
N PRO A 40 5.93 3.90 -24.71
CA PRO A 40 7.14 4.58 -25.18
C PRO A 40 7.64 5.71 -24.28
N THR A 41 6.83 6.17 -23.32
CA THR A 41 7.18 7.24 -22.35
C THR A 41 7.54 6.70 -20.97
N GLU A 42 7.70 5.38 -20.84
CA GLU A 42 8.13 4.75 -19.59
C GLU A 42 9.48 5.33 -19.14
N GLY A 43 9.56 5.84 -17.91
CA GLY A 43 10.74 6.51 -17.37
C GLY A 43 10.87 8.01 -17.70
N ILE A 44 10.03 8.55 -18.59
CA ILE A 44 10.03 9.97 -18.97
C ILE A 44 8.87 10.70 -18.29
N LEU A 45 7.64 10.17 -18.38
CA LEU A 45 6.45 10.75 -17.75
C LEU A 45 5.97 9.89 -16.58
N PRO A 46 5.66 10.49 -15.40
CA PRO A 46 5.16 9.78 -14.23
C PRO A 46 3.83 9.04 -14.45
N MET A 47 2.90 9.66 -15.17
CA MET A 47 1.60 9.08 -15.50
C MET A 47 1.67 8.40 -16.87
N HIS A 48 1.77 7.07 -16.84
CA HIS A 48 1.93 6.23 -18.02
C HIS A 48 0.63 6.02 -18.82
N THR A 49 -0.50 6.51 -18.34
CA THR A 49 -1.86 6.19 -18.82
C THR A 49 -2.20 6.77 -20.20
N ILE A 50 -1.54 7.87 -20.58
CA ILE A 50 -1.73 8.57 -21.88
C ILE A 50 -1.48 7.62 -23.04
N PHE A 51 -0.29 7.03 -23.07
CA PHE A 51 0.18 6.23 -24.19
C PHE A 51 -0.17 4.75 -24.05
N THR A 52 -0.77 4.34 -22.93
CA THR A 52 -1.32 2.99 -22.76
C THR A 52 -2.78 2.89 -23.14
N TYR A 53 -3.62 3.90 -22.93
CA TYR A 53 -5.03 3.82 -23.37
C TYR A 53 -5.70 5.18 -23.54
N GLY A 54 -5.20 6.25 -22.90
CA GLY A 54 -5.77 7.60 -22.96
C GLY A 54 -5.85 8.22 -24.36
N LEU A 55 -5.05 7.76 -25.32
CA LEU A 55 -5.10 8.23 -26.71
C LEU A 55 -6.33 7.74 -27.50
N GLY A 56 -7.04 6.71 -27.03
CA GLY A 56 -8.17 6.14 -27.76
C GLY A 56 -9.26 7.16 -28.13
N PRO A 57 -9.81 7.92 -27.17
CA PRO A 57 -10.84 8.91 -27.45
C PRO A 57 -10.41 10.02 -28.43
N VAL A 58 -9.20 10.58 -28.31
CA VAL A 58 -8.72 11.61 -29.25
C VAL A 58 -8.52 11.08 -30.66
N LEU A 59 -7.89 9.90 -30.82
CA LEU A 59 -7.68 9.30 -32.14
C LEU A 59 -9.01 8.92 -32.79
N ALA A 60 -9.93 8.37 -32.01
CA ALA A 60 -11.27 8.05 -32.48
C ALA A 60 -12.02 9.31 -32.95
N ALA A 61 -11.93 10.42 -32.21
CA ALA A 61 -12.55 11.69 -32.59
C ALA A 61 -11.97 12.23 -33.90
N LEU A 62 -10.64 12.24 -34.05
CA LEU A 62 -9.97 12.72 -35.26
C LEU A 62 -10.38 11.91 -36.50
N ILE A 63 -10.36 10.57 -36.40
CA ILE A 63 -10.76 9.68 -37.49
C ILE A 63 -12.24 9.85 -37.81
N THR A 64 -13.10 9.97 -36.80
CA THR A 64 -14.54 10.14 -37.00
C THR A 64 -14.85 11.50 -37.63
N CYS A 65 -14.20 12.59 -37.22
CA CYS A 65 -14.38 13.92 -37.84
C CYS A 65 -13.93 13.93 -39.30
N PHE A 66 -12.86 13.20 -39.63
CA PHE A 66 -12.39 13.05 -41.00
C PHE A 66 -13.41 12.33 -41.90
N LEU A 67 -14.04 11.26 -41.38
CA LEU A 67 -15.02 10.46 -42.12
C LEU A 67 -16.43 11.08 -42.13
N PHE A 68 -16.78 11.89 -41.13
CA PHE A 68 -18.07 12.54 -40.97
C PHE A 68 -17.91 14.07 -40.84
N PRO A 69 -17.49 14.78 -41.90
CA PRO A 69 -17.13 16.20 -41.85
C PRO A 69 -18.30 17.14 -41.51
N SER A 70 -19.55 16.68 -41.66
CA SER A 70 -20.75 17.40 -41.24
C SER A 70 -20.83 17.63 -39.73
N ILE A 71 -20.02 16.91 -38.94
CA ILE A 71 -19.92 17.04 -37.48
C ILE A 71 -18.61 17.80 -37.18
N SER A 72 -18.65 19.12 -37.34
CA SER A 72 -17.48 19.97 -37.04
C SER A 72 -17.45 20.38 -35.56
N PRO A 73 -16.37 20.06 -34.81
CA PRO A 73 -16.23 20.51 -33.43
C PRO A 73 -16.24 22.04 -33.35
N LYS A 74 -17.13 22.61 -32.52
CA LYS A 74 -17.20 24.06 -32.29
C LYS A 74 -16.27 24.54 -31.17
N LEU A 75 -15.48 23.63 -30.61
CA LEU A 75 -14.56 23.88 -29.51
C LEU A 75 -13.16 24.15 -30.05
N SER A 76 -12.43 25.03 -29.38
CA SER A 76 -11.01 25.24 -29.65
C SER A 76 -10.17 24.76 -28.46
N LEU A 77 -8.87 24.62 -28.65
CA LEU A 77 -7.97 24.24 -27.56
C LEU A 77 -8.06 25.22 -26.39
N LEU A 78 -8.00 26.53 -26.67
CA LEU A 78 -7.93 27.59 -25.66
C LEU A 78 -9.27 28.26 -25.32
N GLY A 79 -10.32 28.00 -26.10
CA GLY A 79 -11.66 28.52 -25.86
C GLY A 79 -11.83 30.02 -26.08
N THR A 80 -12.82 30.60 -25.41
CA THR A 80 -13.24 32.01 -25.58
C THR A 80 -12.27 33.02 -24.99
N ASN A 81 -11.46 32.64 -24.00
CA ASN A 81 -10.49 33.52 -23.35
C ASN A 81 -9.14 32.82 -23.12
N ARG A 82 -8.20 33.06 -24.04
CA ARG A 82 -6.88 32.39 -24.06
C ARG A 82 -6.07 32.62 -22.78
N GLY A 83 -6.04 33.86 -22.27
CA GLY A 83 -5.26 34.21 -21.07
C GLY A 83 -5.77 33.49 -19.82
N ARG A 84 -7.09 33.38 -19.65
CA ARG A 84 -7.69 32.66 -18.51
C ARG A 84 -7.44 31.17 -18.58
N THR A 85 -7.55 30.58 -19.76
CA THR A 85 -7.24 29.16 -19.95
C THR A 85 -5.79 28.86 -19.62
N VAL A 86 -4.84 29.70 -20.07
CA VAL A 86 -3.42 29.54 -19.74
C VAL A 86 -3.18 29.67 -18.23
N LEU A 87 -3.73 30.70 -17.58
CA LEU A 87 -3.60 30.87 -16.13
C LEU A 87 -4.16 29.68 -15.34
N PHE A 88 -5.29 29.14 -15.76
CA PHE A 88 -5.93 28.01 -15.11
C PHE A 88 -5.09 26.73 -15.21
N VAL A 89 -4.45 26.50 -16.36
CA VAL A 89 -3.57 25.35 -16.60
C VAL A 89 -2.23 25.52 -15.87
N LEU A 90 -1.71 26.74 -15.80
CA LEU A 90 -0.44 27.03 -15.12
C LEU A 90 -0.55 26.92 -13.59
N ALA A 91 -1.72 27.22 -13.01
CA ALA A 91 -1.92 27.16 -11.56
C ALA A 91 -1.57 25.78 -10.94
N PRO A 92 -2.13 24.65 -11.40
CA PRO A 92 -1.74 23.34 -10.88
C PRO A 92 -0.29 22.99 -11.20
N LEU A 93 0.27 23.47 -12.32
CA LEU A 93 1.67 23.22 -12.68
C LEU A 93 2.64 23.91 -11.71
N VAL A 94 2.40 25.19 -11.44
CA VAL A 94 3.16 25.95 -10.44
C VAL A 94 2.98 25.32 -9.07
N LEU A 95 1.75 24.96 -8.69
CA LEU A 95 1.48 24.31 -7.42
C LEU A 95 2.26 23.00 -7.29
N GLY A 96 2.13 22.07 -8.25
CA GLY A 96 2.82 20.78 -8.24
C GLY A 96 4.35 20.92 -8.26
N THR A 97 4.87 21.91 -8.97
CA THR A 97 6.32 22.20 -8.99
C THR A 97 6.79 22.77 -7.65
N VAL A 98 6.05 23.71 -7.05
CA VAL A 98 6.41 24.34 -5.78
C VAL A 98 6.27 23.37 -4.61
N THR A 99 5.16 22.63 -4.53
CA THR A 99 4.93 21.64 -3.46
C THR A 99 5.85 20.44 -3.61
N GLY A 100 6.20 20.10 -4.86
CA GLY A 100 6.86 18.85 -5.21
C GLY A 100 5.95 17.64 -5.00
N VAL A 101 6.24 16.56 -5.72
CA VAL A 101 5.61 15.26 -5.54
C VAL A 101 6.71 14.23 -5.30
N VAL A 102 6.58 13.56 -4.17
CA VAL A 102 7.49 12.51 -3.74
C VAL A 102 7.36 11.30 -4.67
N ASN A 103 8.49 10.78 -5.15
CA ASN A 103 8.49 9.68 -6.12
C ASN A 103 9.50 8.57 -5.78
N LYS A 104 9.21 7.39 -6.33
CA LYS A 104 10.05 6.19 -6.18
C LYS A 104 11.22 6.12 -7.19
N ALA A 105 11.27 7.05 -8.15
CA ALA A 105 12.27 7.07 -9.22
C ALA A 105 13.50 7.92 -8.89
N ASP A 106 13.62 8.41 -7.65
CA ASP A 106 14.71 9.26 -7.17
C ASP A 106 14.87 10.58 -7.95
N GLN A 107 13.83 10.98 -8.68
CA GLN A 107 13.80 12.25 -9.39
C GLN A 107 13.57 13.40 -8.40
N ASN A 108 14.12 14.59 -8.72
CA ASN A 108 13.87 15.79 -7.93
C ASN A 108 12.35 15.98 -7.71
N PRO A 109 11.86 16.10 -6.45
CA PRO A 109 10.43 16.15 -6.17
C PRO A 109 9.69 17.30 -6.84
N HIS A 110 10.33 18.46 -7.03
CA HIS A 110 9.73 19.62 -7.69
C HIS A 110 9.59 19.39 -9.19
N LEU A 111 10.63 18.85 -9.84
CA LEU A 111 10.57 18.45 -11.24
C LEU A 111 9.51 17.35 -11.44
N TYR A 112 9.50 16.34 -10.57
CA TYR A 112 8.54 15.24 -10.64
C TYR A 112 7.11 15.74 -10.45
N GLY A 113 6.88 16.64 -9.49
CA GLY A 113 5.57 17.26 -9.29
C GLY A 113 5.09 18.04 -10.51
N GLY A 114 5.98 18.79 -11.17
CA GLY A 114 5.69 19.41 -12.45
C GLY A 114 5.35 18.40 -13.55
N LEU A 115 6.14 17.33 -13.68
CA LEU A 115 5.92 16.27 -14.67
C LEU A 115 4.63 15.48 -14.43
N VAL A 116 4.24 15.25 -13.18
CA VAL A 116 2.94 14.64 -12.81
C VAL A 116 1.82 15.50 -13.36
N VAL A 117 1.86 16.81 -13.11
CA VAL A 117 0.81 17.72 -13.59
C VAL A 117 0.78 17.79 -15.11
N VAL A 118 1.94 17.88 -15.78
CA VAL A 118 2.01 17.88 -17.26
C VAL A 118 1.42 16.60 -17.82
N SER A 119 1.83 15.45 -17.30
CA SER A 119 1.33 14.15 -17.77
C SER A 119 -0.18 13.98 -17.51
N SER A 120 -0.67 14.39 -16.34
CA SER A 120 -2.11 14.46 -16.07
C SER A 120 -2.83 15.35 -17.08
N VAL A 121 -2.46 16.62 -17.24
CA VAL A 121 -3.15 17.54 -18.17
C VAL A 121 -3.18 16.99 -19.61
N LEU A 122 -2.10 16.35 -20.06
CA LEU A 122 -2.06 15.70 -21.38
C LEU A 122 -3.01 14.50 -21.47
N TYR A 123 -3.10 13.69 -20.41
CA TYR A 123 -4.05 12.58 -20.32
C TYR A 123 -5.49 13.08 -20.40
N GLY A 124 -5.85 14.03 -19.53
CA GLY A 124 -7.17 14.65 -19.54
C GLY A 124 -7.49 15.29 -20.88
N LEU A 125 -6.54 15.99 -21.51
CA LEU A 125 -6.73 16.58 -22.83
C LEU A 125 -7.07 15.52 -23.90
N ALA A 126 -6.35 14.39 -23.90
CA ALA A 126 -6.59 13.30 -24.85
C ALA A 126 -7.98 12.68 -24.66
N GLU A 127 -8.40 12.44 -23.43
CA GLU A 127 -9.75 11.95 -23.13
C GLU A 127 -10.83 12.96 -23.52
N GLU A 128 -10.72 14.19 -23.02
CA GLU A 128 -11.75 15.22 -23.16
C GLU A 128 -11.92 15.68 -24.61
N THR A 129 -10.89 15.56 -25.45
CA THR A 129 -11.03 15.79 -26.89
C THR A 129 -12.03 14.82 -27.53
N GLY A 130 -12.06 13.56 -27.09
CA GLY A 130 -13.07 12.60 -27.54
C GLY A 130 -14.43 12.83 -26.90
N TRP A 131 -14.48 12.85 -25.57
CA TRP A 131 -15.76 12.87 -24.84
C TRP A 131 -16.52 14.19 -24.96
N ARG A 132 -15.83 15.32 -24.76
CA ARG A 132 -16.44 16.66 -24.76
C ARG A 132 -16.20 17.37 -26.09
N GLY A 133 -15.03 17.16 -26.69
CA GLY A 133 -14.65 17.70 -27.99
C GLY A 133 -15.46 17.15 -29.17
N PHE A 134 -15.81 15.85 -29.15
CA PHE A 134 -16.59 15.20 -30.20
C PHE A 134 -17.96 14.71 -29.73
N LEU A 135 -18.02 13.78 -28.76
CA LEU A 135 -19.26 13.06 -28.43
C LEU A 135 -20.36 14.00 -27.89
N ASP A 136 -20.03 14.89 -26.95
CA ASP A 136 -21.00 15.88 -26.45
C ASP A 136 -21.47 16.82 -27.59
N GLN A 137 -20.58 17.22 -28.50
CA GLN A 137 -20.94 18.05 -29.66
C GLN A 137 -21.91 17.33 -30.60
N ALA A 138 -21.68 16.03 -30.87
CA ALA A 138 -22.54 15.20 -31.70
C ALA A 138 -23.95 15.03 -31.11
N LEU A 139 -24.09 15.15 -29.78
CA LEU A 139 -25.34 15.02 -29.05
C LEU A 139 -26.05 16.36 -28.76
N GLN A 140 -25.58 17.48 -29.34
CA GLN A 140 -26.13 18.82 -29.03
C GLN A 140 -27.61 19.01 -29.35
N LEU A 141 -28.16 18.23 -30.28
CA LEU A 141 -29.58 18.28 -30.63
C LEU A 141 -30.48 17.74 -29.51
N LEU A 142 -29.94 16.93 -28.59
CA LEU A 142 -30.68 16.36 -27.48
C LEU A 142 -30.78 17.33 -26.29
N PRO A 143 -31.84 17.21 -25.47
CA PRO A 143 -31.88 17.90 -24.18
C PRO A 143 -30.67 17.57 -23.30
N THR A 144 -30.20 18.54 -22.53
CA THR A 144 -28.99 18.43 -21.68
C THR A 144 -28.97 17.17 -20.82
N PHE A 145 -30.12 16.80 -20.23
CA PHE A 145 -30.23 15.59 -19.41
C PHE A 145 -29.79 14.33 -20.18
N TRP A 146 -30.33 14.11 -21.37
CA TRP A 146 -30.03 12.93 -22.19
C TRP A 146 -28.60 12.95 -22.71
N ARG A 147 -28.10 14.12 -23.10
CA ARG A 147 -26.70 14.28 -23.53
C ARG A 147 -25.74 13.87 -22.42
N VAL A 148 -25.92 14.42 -21.22
CA VAL A 148 -25.09 14.09 -20.04
C VAL A 148 -25.16 12.61 -19.70
N LEU A 149 -26.37 12.05 -19.69
CA LEU A 149 -26.59 10.63 -19.39
C LEU A 149 -25.85 9.72 -20.36
N ILE A 150 -25.96 9.99 -21.67
CA ILE A 150 -25.30 9.20 -22.72
C ILE A 150 -23.78 9.36 -22.63
N VAL A 151 -23.26 10.58 -22.55
CA VAL A 151 -21.81 10.83 -22.47
C VAL A 151 -21.22 10.16 -21.22
N GLY A 152 -21.84 10.36 -20.06
CA GLY A 152 -21.36 9.76 -18.80
C GLY A 152 -21.40 8.23 -18.81
N THR A 153 -22.43 7.64 -19.41
CA THR A 153 -22.57 6.18 -19.50
C THR A 153 -21.56 5.57 -20.46
N LEU A 154 -21.36 6.16 -21.64
CA LEU A 154 -20.35 5.69 -22.59
C LEU A 154 -18.95 5.87 -22.03
N TRP A 155 -18.67 7.00 -21.39
CA TRP A 155 -17.39 7.23 -20.72
C TRP A 155 -17.12 6.21 -19.60
N PHE A 156 -18.13 5.88 -18.78
CA PHE A 156 -18.04 4.79 -17.80
C PHE A 156 -17.79 3.42 -18.46
N GLY A 157 -18.52 3.10 -19.53
CA GLY A 157 -18.39 1.84 -20.26
C GLY A 157 -17.01 1.64 -20.89
N TRP A 158 -16.39 2.71 -21.39
CA TRP A 158 -15.08 2.69 -22.02
C TRP A 158 -13.97 2.15 -21.09
N HIS A 159 -14.06 2.42 -19.79
CA HIS A 159 -13.07 1.95 -18.81
C HIS A 159 -12.97 0.42 -18.74
N PHE A 160 -14.07 -0.30 -18.97
CA PHE A 160 -14.08 -1.78 -18.96
C PHE A 160 -13.35 -2.40 -20.15
N THR A 161 -12.90 -1.59 -21.12
CA THR A 161 -12.09 -2.09 -22.21
C THR A 161 -10.66 -2.41 -21.77
N PHE A 162 -10.16 -1.80 -20.70
CA PHE A 162 -8.79 -2.03 -20.18
C PHE A 162 -8.72 -2.21 -18.66
N LEU A 163 -9.79 -1.93 -17.91
CA LEU A 163 -9.88 -2.20 -16.48
C LEU A 163 -10.71 -3.46 -16.20
N PRO A 164 -10.28 -4.32 -15.25
CA PRO A 164 -11.01 -5.54 -14.91
C PRO A 164 -12.27 -5.27 -14.07
N ASP A 165 -12.31 -4.15 -13.35
CA ASP A 165 -13.43 -3.73 -12.52
C ASP A 165 -13.36 -2.22 -12.22
N VAL A 166 -14.36 -1.70 -11.51
CA VAL A 166 -14.50 -0.27 -11.15
C VAL A 166 -13.45 0.23 -10.15
N SER A 167 -12.67 -0.64 -9.51
CA SER A 167 -11.62 -0.22 -8.57
C SER A 167 -10.47 0.51 -9.25
N GLY A 168 -10.27 0.29 -10.55
CA GLY A 168 -9.33 1.08 -11.34
C GLY A 168 -9.78 2.53 -11.59
N ILE A 169 -11.06 2.84 -11.35
CA ILE A 169 -11.64 4.19 -11.50
C ILE A 169 -11.70 4.91 -10.15
N ALA A 170 -12.20 4.24 -9.10
CA ALA A 170 -12.50 4.87 -7.80
C ALA A 170 -11.63 4.34 -6.63
N GLY A 171 -10.64 3.49 -6.89
CA GLY A 171 -9.67 3.01 -5.90
C GLY A 171 -10.07 1.71 -5.17
N PRO A 172 -9.26 1.23 -4.21
CA PRO A 172 -9.46 -0.09 -3.58
C PRO A 172 -10.73 -0.21 -2.72
N ASN A 173 -11.25 0.93 -2.20
CA ASN A 173 -12.48 0.99 -1.40
C ASN A 173 -13.70 1.40 -2.25
N THR A 174 -13.73 0.97 -3.52
CA THR A 174 -14.71 1.44 -4.50
C THR A 174 -16.16 1.10 -4.09
N PRO A 175 -17.08 2.07 -4.13
CA PRO A 175 -18.52 1.85 -4.04
C PRO A 175 -19.04 0.86 -5.09
N SER A 176 -20.31 0.43 -5.01
CA SER A 176 -20.88 -0.41 -6.08
C SER A 176 -20.76 0.26 -7.46
N ALA A 177 -20.70 -0.54 -8.52
CA ALA A 177 -20.54 -0.04 -9.89
C ALA A 177 -21.61 1.01 -10.28
N GLY A 178 -22.83 0.88 -9.75
CA GLY A 178 -23.90 1.86 -9.96
C GLY A 178 -23.62 3.24 -9.34
N VAL A 179 -22.94 3.28 -8.19
CA VAL A 179 -22.54 4.55 -7.55
C VAL A 179 -21.43 5.23 -8.36
N VAL A 180 -20.44 4.47 -8.84
CA VAL A 180 -19.37 5.01 -9.69
C VAL A 180 -19.95 5.56 -11.00
N TRP A 181 -20.87 4.81 -11.64
CA TRP A 181 -21.59 5.29 -12.82
C TRP A 181 -22.32 6.61 -12.55
N LEU A 182 -23.04 6.72 -11.44
CA LEU A 182 -23.76 7.95 -11.08
C LEU A 182 -22.79 9.13 -10.89
N ILE A 183 -21.66 8.91 -10.22
CA ILE A 183 -20.61 9.92 -10.05
C ILE A 183 -20.09 10.40 -11.42
N MET A 184 -19.84 9.48 -12.35
CA MET A 184 -19.36 9.84 -13.69
C MET A 184 -20.39 10.60 -14.52
N VAL A 185 -21.69 10.28 -14.38
CA VAL A 185 -22.78 11.05 -15.00
C VAL A 185 -22.82 12.47 -14.43
N VAL A 186 -22.69 12.64 -13.11
CA VAL A 186 -22.64 13.95 -12.46
C VAL A 186 -21.37 14.73 -12.85
N ALA A 187 -20.21 14.08 -12.90
CA ALA A 187 -18.96 14.67 -13.36
C ALA A 187 -19.07 15.12 -14.82
N SER A 188 -19.73 14.32 -15.66
CA SER A 188 -20.01 14.67 -17.06
C SER A 188 -20.89 15.91 -17.18
N TRP A 189 -21.89 16.08 -16.31
CA TRP A 189 -22.66 17.32 -16.24
C TRP A 189 -21.80 18.53 -15.86
N GLY A 190 -20.94 18.39 -14.85
CA GLY A 190 -20.04 19.46 -14.41
C GLY A 190 -19.07 19.91 -15.51
N LEU A 191 -18.41 18.95 -16.15
CA LEU A 191 -17.51 19.20 -17.27
C LEU A 191 -18.28 19.79 -18.47
N GLY A 192 -19.45 19.26 -18.83
CA GLY A 192 -20.28 19.80 -19.91
C GLY A 192 -20.75 21.24 -19.65
N SER A 193 -21.06 21.59 -18.40
CA SER A 193 -21.40 22.97 -18.00
C SER A 193 -20.20 23.92 -18.17
N ALA A 194 -19.02 23.50 -17.69
CA ALA A 194 -17.79 24.26 -17.82
C ALA A 194 -17.36 24.43 -19.30
N MET A 195 -17.55 23.40 -20.11
CA MET A 195 -17.30 23.40 -21.55
C MET A 195 -18.18 24.44 -22.27
N ASN A 196 -19.47 24.51 -21.95
CA ASN A 196 -20.39 25.48 -22.57
C ASN A 196 -20.00 26.94 -22.29
N THR A 197 -19.39 27.19 -21.13
CA THR A 197 -18.93 28.50 -20.69
C THR A 197 -17.59 28.88 -21.32
N THR A 198 -16.62 27.97 -21.28
CA THR A 198 -15.23 28.25 -21.65
C THR A 198 -14.92 27.99 -23.13
N ARG A 199 -15.65 27.07 -23.75
CA ARG A 199 -15.39 26.52 -25.10
C ARG A 199 -13.97 25.98 -25.31
N SER A 200 -13.27 25.62 -24.22
CA SER A 200 -11.89 25.12 -24.22
C SER A 200 -11.83 23.64 -23.88
N VAL A 201 -11.19 22.84 -24.74
CA VAL A 201 -10.93 21.42 -24.46
C VAL A 201 -9.79 21.25 -23.45
N LEU A 202 -8.76 22.12 -23.49
CA LEU A 202 -7.65 22.11 -22.53
C LEU A 202 -8.13 22.37 -21.10
N MET A 203 -9.10 23.27 -20.93
CA MET A 203 -9.76 23.50 -19.65
C MET A 203 -10.45 22.24 -19.15
N MET A 204 -11.17 21.51 -20.03
CA MET A 204 -11.85 20.27 -19.62
C MET A 204 -10.84 19.22 -19.18
N GLY A 205 -9.75 19.03 -19.94
CA GLY A 205 -8.71 18.08 -19.60
C GLY A 205 -8.06 18.40 -18.24
N THR A 206 -7.84 19.69 -17.97
CA THR A 206 -7.30 20.14 -16.67
C THR A 206 -8.29 19.91 -15.54
N LEU A 207 -9.57 20.25 -15.73
CA LEU A 207 -10.65 20.05 -14.75
C LEU A 207 -10.89 18.56 -14.45
N HIS A 208 -10.91 17.71 -15.46
CA HIS A 208 -11.03 16.26 -15.31
C HIS A 208 -9.90 15.76 -14.40
N GLU A 209 -8.65 16.09 -14.71
CA GLU A 209 -7.50 15.52 -14.02
C GLU A 209 -7.27 16.05 -12.62
N SER A 210 -7.65 17.30 -12.39
CA SER A 210 -7.63 17.85 -11.04
C SER A 210 -8.66 17.15 -10.13
N MET A 211 -9.77 16.62 -10.65
CA MET A 211 -10.66 15.74 -9.87
C MET A 211 -9.98 14.42 -9.49
N ASN A 212 -9.08 13.91 -10.34
CA ASN A 212 -8.32 12.66 -10.09
C ASN A 212 -7.15 12.87 -9.10
N LEU A 213 -6.56 14.07 -9.05
CA LEU A 213 -5.40 14.38 -8.19
C LEU A 213 -5.76 14.70 -6.74
N VAL A 214 -7.02 15.05 -6.45
CA VAL A 214 -7.45 15.45 -5.10
C VAL A 214 -7.97 14.24 -4.31
N GLY A 215 -7.05 13.55 -3.63
CA GLY A 215 -7.38 12.40 -2.75
C GLY A 215 -8.06 12.76 -1.42
N HIS A 216 -8.35 14.04 -1.15
CA HIS A 216 -8.93 14.51 0.11
C HIS A 216 -10.31 15.16 -0.11
N PRO A 217 -11.41 14.65 0.49
CA PRO A 217 -12.78 15.11 0.23
C PRO A 217 -12.99 16.61 0.44
N VAL A 218 -12.33 17.19 1.44
CA VAL A 218 -12.42 18.64 1.74
C VAL A 218 -11.70 19.47 0.67
N ALA A 219 -10.55 19.01 0.18
CA ALA A 219 -9.82 19.72 -0.86
C ALA A 219 -10.59 19.66 -2.19
N LEU A 220 -11.28 18.53 -2.46
CA LEU A 220 -12.14 18.38 -3.63
C LEU A 220 -13.33 19.35 -3.53
N ALA A 221 -13.97 19.45 -2.36
CA ALA A 221 -15.05 20.40 -2.14
C ALA A 221 -14.60 21.87 -2.30
N LEU A 222 -13.46 22.25 -1.74
CA LEU A 222 -12.90 23.60 -1.87
C LEU A 222 -12.51 23.94 -3.31
N MET A 223 -11.96 22.96 -4.04
CA MET A 223 -11.62 23.10 -5.46
C MET A 223 -12.88 23.26 -6.33
N LEU A 224 -13.93 22.46 -6.08
CA LEU A 224 -15.21 22.60 -6.76
C LEU A 224 -15.87 23.97 -6.47
N LEU A 225 -15.75 24.48 -5.24
CA LEU A 225 -16.19 25.83 -4.88
C LEU A 225 -15.39 26.93 -5.60
N ALA A 226 -14.06 26.79 -5.66
CA ALA A 226 -13.20 27.71 -6.39
C ALA A 226 -13.51 27.72 -7.90
N TRP A 227 -13.76 26.56 -8.49
CA TRP A 227 -14.11 26.44 -9.91
C TRP A 227 -15.49 26.97 -10.23
N THR A 228 -16.49 26.64 -9.41
CA THR A 228 -17.84 27.20 -9.59
C THR A 228 -17.83 28.72 -9.48
N PHE A 229 -17.01 29.27 -8.59
CA PHE A 229 -16.76 30.71 -8.52
C PHE A 229 -16.08 31.25 -9.78
N LEU A 230 -14.96 30.66 -10.22
CA LEU A 230 -14.22 31.10 -11.43
C LEU A 230 -15.08 31.02 -12.70
N LEU A 231 -15.89 29.97 -12.85
CA LEU A 231 -16.80 29.77 -13.98
C LEU A 231 -17.96 30.77 -13.96
N ARG A 232 -18.53 31.09 -12.80
CA ARG A 232 -19.54 32.15 -12.66
C ARG A 232 -18.98 33.53 -13.00
N GLN A 233 -17.68 33.73 -12.79
CA GLN A 233 -16.99 34.99 -13.05
C GLN A 233 -16.31 35.03 -14.43
N TRP A 234 -16.55 34.04 -15.30
CA TRP A 234 -15.84 33.86 -16.56
C TRP A 234 -15.97 35.05 -17.54
N ASN A 235 -17.01 35.88 -17.40
CA ASN A 235 -17.24 37.04 -18.27
C ASN A 235 -16.94 38.41 -17.59
N HIS A 236 -16.49 38.45 -16.32
CA HIS A 236 -16.19 39.70 -15.59
C HIS A 236 -14.69 40.08 -15.62
N PRO A 237 -14.28 41.37 -15.50
CA PRO A 237 -12.88 41.81 -15.58
C PRO A 237 -11.95 41.27 -14.47
N VAL A 238 -10.66 41.03 -14.81
CA VAL A 238 -9.68 40.29 -13.98
C VAL A 238 -9.31 41.00 -12.66
N GLY A 239 -9.25 42.34 -12.64
CA GLY A 239 -8.80 43.11 -11.47
C GLY A 239 -9.68 43.00 -10.21
N VAL A 240 -10.98 42.73 -10.39
CA VAL A 240 -11.95 42.57 -9.28
C VAL A 240 -11.88 41.16 -8.68
N GLN A 241 -11.28 40.20 -9.39
CA GLN A 241 -11.28 38.78 -9.05
C GLN A 241 -10.12 38.39 -8.13
N VAL A 242 -8.92 38.93 -8.37
CA VAL A 242 -7.72 38.62 -7.56
C VAL A 242 -7.89 39.12 -6.12
N GLY A 243 -8.47 40.30 -5.92
CA GLY A 243 -8.73 40.85 -4.58
C GLY A 243 -9.80 40.09 -3.79
N ARG A 244 -10.82 39.53 -4.46
CA ARG A 244 -11.89 38.76 -3.80
C ARG A 244 -11.52 37.30 -3.58
N LEU A 245 -10.74 36.69 -4.48
CA LEU A 245 -10.21 35.34 -4.31
C LEU A 245 -9.21 35.28 -3.16
N ALA A 246 -8.33 36.28 -3.03
CA ALA A 246 -7.44 36.43 -1.88
C ALA A 246 -8.21 36.57 -0.56
N LEU A 247 -9.32 37.31 -0.57
CA LEU A 247 -10.20 37.48 0.59
C LEU A 247 -10.92 36.17 0.98
N THR A 248 -11.41 35.39 0.00
CA THR A 248 -12.07 34.09 0.24
C THR A 248 -11.08 33.04 0.75
N VAL A 249 -9.86 33.00 0.20
CA VAL A 249 -8.78 32.12 0.69
C VAL A 249 -8.36 32.53 2.10
N ALA A 250 -8.23 33.83 2.40
CA ALA A 250 -7.93 34.32 3.74
C ALA A 250 -9.05 33.99 4.76
N LEU A 251 -10.32 34.10 4.36
CA LEU A 251 -11.47 33.72 5.19
C LEU A 251 -11.54 32.22 5.48
N LEU A 252 -11.17 31.39 4.49
CA LEU A 252 -11.12 29.92 4.64
C LEU A 252 -9.96 29.44 5.52
N ILE A 253 -8.85 30.18 5.55
CA ILE A 253 -7.72 29.93 6.47
C ILE A 253 -8.07 30.37 7.91
N SER A 254 -9.07 31.24 8.09
CA SER A 254 -9.46 31.79 9.40
C SER A 254 -10.59 31.05 10.13
N VAL A 255 -11.08 29.91 9.63
CA VAL A 255 -12.05 29.08 10.36
C VAL A 255 -11.29 28.17 11.33
N PRO A 256 -11.40 28.35 12.66
CA PRO A 256 -10.81 27.41 13.59
C PRO A 256 -11.54 26.08 13.46
N SER A 257 -10.76 25.01 13.37
CA SER A 257 -11.19 23.64 13.57
C SER A 257 -12.14 23.53 14.77
N LEU A 258 -13.43 23.28 14.49
CA LEU A 258 -14.35 22.76 15.50
C LEU A 258 -13.80 21.41 15.95
N GLY A 259 -13.13 21.45 17.10
CA GLY A 259 -12.54 20.29 17.74
C GLY A 259 -13.62 19.24 17.98
N SER A 260 -13.34 18.03 17.52
CA SER A 260 -13.93 16.84 18.12
C SER A 260 -13.51 16.83 19.59
N GLN A 261 -14.43 17.21 20.48
CA GLN A 261 -14.31 16.89 21.89
C GLN A 261 -14.33 15.37 22.02
N SER A 262 -13.17 14.76 22.21
CA SER A 262 -13.10 13.46 22.85
C SER A 262 -13.50 13.68 24.31
N VAL A 263 -14.60 13.05 24.71
CA VAL A 263 -15.09 13.02 26.08
C VAL A 263 -13.98 12.45 26.96
N MET A 264 -13.38 13.30 27.79
CA MET A 264 -12.46 12.86 28.85
C MET A 264 -13.28 12.19 29.95
N ALA A 265 -13.29 10.85 29.95
CA ALA A 265 -13.55 10.10 31.16
C ALA A 265 -12.27 10.12 32.01
N GLN A 266 -12.26 10.91 33.08
CA GLN A 266 -11.22 10.87 34.10
C GLN A 266 -11.22 9.49 34.77
N SER A 267 -10.22 8.65 34.48
CA SER A 267 -9.90 7.50 35.31
C SER A 267 -9.07 7.96 36.52
N LYS A 268 -9.55 7.63 37.72
CA LYS A 268 -8.88 7.91 38.99
C LYS A 268 -7.47 7.29 39.00
N PRO A 269 -6.47 7.96 39.62
CA PRO A 269 -5.20 7.32 39.90
C PRO A 269 -5.42 6.25 40.97
N VAL A 270 -5.17 4.99 40.62
CA VAL A 270 -5.13 3.88 41.59
C VAL A 270 -3.70 3.73 42.11
N SER A 271 -3.61 3.67 43.44
CA SER A 271 -2.42 3.42 44.24
C SER A 271 -1.91 2.00 44.03
N THR A 272 -0.74 1.82 43.43
CA THR A 272 -0.07 0.52 43.27
C THR A 272 0.67 0.11 44.55
N THR A 273 0.19 -0.92 45.25
CA THR A 273 0.91 -1.60 46.34
C THR A 273 1.65 -2.88 45.89
N GLN A 274 1.62 -3.25 44.61
CA GLN A 274 2.47 -4.31 44.05
C GLN A 274 3.39 -3.77 42.95
N ALA A 275 4.68 -4.05 43.07
CA ALA A 275 5.68 -3.72 42.06
C ALA A 275 5.46 -4.56 40.79
N LEU A 276 5.42 -3.92 39.62
CA LEU A 276 5.36 -4.60 38.33
C LEU A 276 6.64 -5.44 38.12
N PRO A 277 6.56 -6.78 37.94
CA PRO A 277 7.74 -7.61 37.76
C PRO A 277 8.50 -7.21 36.49
N HIS A 278 9.79 -6.90 36.65
CA HIS A 278 10.64 -6.43 35.57
C HIS A 278 12.09 -6.91 35.73
N GLU A 279 12.79 -7.04 34.61
CA GLU A 279 14.22 -7.34 34.56
C GLU A 279 14.90 -6.57 33.43
N GLU A 280 16.16 -6.20 33.65
CA GLU A 280 16.99 -5.58 32.62
C GLU A 280 17.59 -6.68 31.73
N ILE A 281 17.41 -6.56 30.41
CA ILE A 281 18.04 -7.45 29.43
C ILE A 281 19.38 -6.83 29.03
N ILE A 282 20.44 -7.62 29.18
CA ILE A 282 21.80 -7.22 28.79
C ILE A 282 22.26 -8.16 27.67
N PRO A 283 22.27 -7.70 26.39
CA PRO A 283 22.70 -8.52 25.27
C PRO A 283 24.07 -9.17 25.50
N GLY A 284 24.20 -10.46 25.17
CA GLY A 284 25.43 -11.23 25.37
C GLY A 284 25.65 -11.77 26.79
N ARG A 285 24.85 -11.37 27.80
CA ARG A 285 24.92 -11.96 29.14
C ARG A 285 24.27 -13.35 29.16
N ALA A 286 24.87 -14.29 29.89
CA ALA A 286 24.35 -15.66 30.03
C ALA A 286 22.99 -15.75 30.75
N THR A 287 22.70 -14.79 31.63
CA THR A 287 21.48 -14.75 32.44
C THR A 287 20.59 -13.59 31.99
N ASN A 288 19.74 -13.85 31.01
CA ASN A 288 18.62 -12.99 30.60
C ASN A 288 17.31 -13.79 30.70
N PHE A 289 16.17 -13.11 30.61
CA PHE A 289 14.85 -13.73 30.48
C PHE A 289 14.44 -14.61 31.68
N THR A 290 14.85 -14.23 32.89
CA THR A 290 14.52 -14.92 34.15
C THR A 290 13.06 -14.76 34.55
N LEU A 291 12.36 -13.75 34.03
CA LEU A 291 10.93 -13.55 34.27
C LEU A 291 10.04 -14.57 33.54
N PHE A 292 10.55 -15.24 32.50
CA PHE A 292 9.80 -16.27 31.80
C PHE A 292 9.69 -17.52 32.66
N ASP A 293 8.46 -17.87 33.01
CA ASP A 293 8.13 -19.04 33.81
C ASP A 293 7.61 -20.20 32.95
N LYS A 294 7.17 -21.28 33.62
CA LYS A 294 6.58 -22.45 32.93
C LYS A 294 5.43 -22.07 32.00
N SER A 295 4.57 -21.12 32.38
CA SER A 295 3.42 -20.71 31.58
C SER A 295 3.84 -20.07 30.25
N PHE A 296 4.94 -19.31 30.26
CA PHE A 296 5.55 -18.79 29.03
C PHE A 296 6.01 -19.94 28.13
N TYR A 297 6.81 -20.86 28.67
CA TYR A 297 7.40 -21.96 27.89
C TYR A 297 6.41 -23.04 27.46
N ASP A 298 5.24 -23.15 28.09
CA ASP A 298 4.16 -24.07 27.66
C ASP A 298 3.53 -23.65 26.32
N ASN A 299 3.76 -22.42 25.86
CA ASN A 299 3.30 -21.94 24.55
C ASN A 299 4.03 -22.63 23.38
N GLN A 300 3.40 -22.58 22.20
CA GLN A 300 3.94 -23.12 20.95
C GLN A 300 4.34 -22.02 19.96
N LEU A 301 3.66 -20.87 19.97
CA LEU A 301 3.98 -19.75 19.09
C LEU A 301 4.43 -18.55 19.93
N PHE A 302 5.70 -18.17 19.78
CA PHE A 302 6.33 -17.04 20.46
C PHE A 302 6.49 -15.89 19.48
N LEU A 303 5.84 -14.76 19.73
CA LEU A 303 5.84 -13.60 18.82
C LEU A 303 6.46 -12.39 19.49
N LEU A 304 7.46 -11.79 18.84
CA LEU A 304 8.10 -10.55 19.24
C LEU A 304 7.70 -9.43 18.26
N GLY A 305 7.08 -8.36 18.76
CA GLY A 305 6.51 -7.27 17.95
C GLY A 305 7.27 -5.95 18.05
N GLU A 306 7.77 -5.40 16.93
CA GLU A 306 8.54 -4.16 16.87
C GLU A 306 7.87 -3.02 16.08
N SER A 307 8.39 -1.80 16.27
CA SER A 307 8.26 -0.71 15.30
C SER A 307 9.58 -0.66 14.54
N HIS A 308 9.54 -0.94 13.24
CA HIS A 308 10.75 -1.11 12.42
C HIS A 308 11.69 0.10 12.48
N GLY A 309 12.96 -0.13 12.14
CA GLY A 309 13.96 0.94 11.97
C GLY A 309 14.65 1.39 13.25
N ILE A 310 14.45 0.69 14.37
CA ILE A 310 15.13 0.93 15.65
C ILE A 310 16.14 -0.21 15.88
N GLN A 311 17.37 0.13 16.32
CA GLN A 311 18.50 -0.80 16.35
C GLN A 311 18.35 -1.93 17.38
N LYS A 312 18.16 -1.61 18.66
CA LYS A 312 18.18 -2.59 19.76
C LYS A 312 17.17 -3.75 19.62
N PRO A 313 15.96 -3.58 19.04
CA PRO A 313 15.08 -4.70 18.71
C PRO A 313 15.75 -5.83 17.90
N GLN A 314 16.67 -5.52 16.98
CA GLN A 314 17.41 -6.53 16.20
C GLN A 314 18.34 -7.35 17.09
N GLU A 315 18.91 -6.74 18.14
CA GLU A 315 19.75 -7.45 19.11
C GLU A 315 18.91 -8.38 19.98
N ILE A 316 17.79 -7.89 20.51
CA ILE A 316 16.88 -8.68 21.36
C ILE A 316 16.29 -9.85 20.60
N ASP A 317 15.93 -9.67 19.33
CA ASP A 317 15.43 -10.75 18.49
C ASP A 317 16.43 -11.93 18.43
N PHE A 318 17.72 -11.65 18.24
CA PHE A 318 18.75 -12.69 18.29
C PHE A 318 18.89 -13.32 19.68
N GLU A 319 18.96 -12.52 20.74
CA GLU A 319 19.14 -13.03 22.11
C GLU A 319 17.95 -13.93 22.53
N LEU A 320 16.73 -13.51 22.21
CA LEU A 320 15.52 -14.28 22.50
C LEU A 320 15.45 -15.57 21.68
N LEU A 321 15.78 -15.53 20.39
CA LEU A 321 15.85 -16.72 19.54
C LEU A 321 16.88 -17.72 20.07
N LYS A 322 18.08 -17.25 20.43
CA LYS A 322 19.14 -18.08 21.02
C LYS A 322 18.66 -18.74 22.31
N HIS A 323 18.08 -17.95 23.22
CA HIS A 323 17.51 -18.43 24.48
C HIS A 323 16.42 -19.48 24.26
N LEU A 324 15.46 -19.21 23.36
CA LEU A 324 14.37 -20.13 23.04
C LEU A 324 14.85 -21.40 22.35
N ASN A 325 15.90 -21.32 21.53
CA ASN A 325 16.59 -22.52 21.05
C ASN A 325 17.09 -23.29 22.26
N GLU A 326 18.04 -22.75 23.02
CA GLU A 326 18.70 -23.42 24.16
C GLU A 326 17.70 -24.06 25.14
N ARG A 327 16.67 -23.31 25.56
CA ARG A 327 15.73 -23.74 26.60
C ARG A 327 14.66 -24.72 26.13
N VAL A 328 14.08 -24.51 24.95
CA VAL A 328 12.89 -25.28 24.51
C VAL A 328 12.94 -25.79 23.07
N GLY A 329 14.09 -25.65 22.40
CA GLY A 329 14.35 -26.24 21.09
C GLY A 329 13.66 -25.59 19.91
N VAL A 330 13.31 -24.31 20.04
CA VAL A 330 12.84 -23.50 18.93
C VAL A 330 13.91 -23.45 17.84
N ARG A 331 13.54 -23.92 16.65
CA ARG A 331 14.40 -23.97 15.46
C ARG A 331 13.67 -23.53 14.19
N HIS A 332 12.43 -23.08 14.33
CA HIS A 332 11.57 -22.65 13.25
C HIS A 332 11.23 -21.18 13.46
N TYR A 333 11.93 -20.34 12.71
CA TYR A 333 11.74 -18.91 12.71
C TYR A 333 10.70 -18.55 11.65
N VAL A 334 9.47 -18.30 12.08
CA VAL A 334 8.36 -17.82 11.24
C VAL A 334 8.51 -16.31 11.07
N ALA A 335 9.04 -15.89 9.92
CA ALA A 335 9.51 -14.53 9.68
C ALA A 335 8.55 -13.71 8.81
N GLU A 336 8.55 -12.38 9.01
CA GLU A 336 7.85 -11.39 8.20
C GLU A 336 8.52 -11.20 6.81
N VAL A 337 8.68 -12.31 6.11
CA VAL A 337 9.23 -12.37 4.76
C VAL A 337 8.43 -13.38 3.95
N ASP A 338 8.39 -13.20 2.63
CA ASP A 338 7.80 -14.21 1.74
C ASP A 338 8.67 -15.48 1.66
N GLN A 339 8.10 -16.58 1.17
CA GLN A 339 8.79 -17.86 1.02
C GLN A 339 10.10 -17.74 0.23
N THR A 340 10.15 -16.87 -0.78
CA THR A 340 11.34 -16.72 -1.63
C THR A 340 12.48 -16.04 -0.87
N LYS A 341 12.18 -15.02 -0.09
CA LYS A 341 13.18 -14.43 0.81
C LYS A 341 13.64 -15.43 1.87
N ALA A 342 12.73 -16.19 2.48
CA ALA A 342 13.11 -17.24 3.43
C ALA A 342 14.01 -18.32 2.81
N HIS A 343 13.76 -18.70 1.54
CA HIS A 343 14.61 -19.61 0.79
C HIS A 343 16.06 -19.10 0.71
N TYR A 344 16.25 -17.84 0.27
CA TYR A 344 17.59 -17.26 0.15
C TYR A 344 18.27 -17.00 1.50
N LEU A 345 17.51 -16.64 2.55
CA LEU A 345 18.04 -16.58 3.92
C LEU A 345 18.57 -17.96 4.36
N ASN A 346 17.80 -19.03 4.14
CA ASN A 346 18.22 -20.38 4.51
C ASN A 346 19.43 -20.87 3.70
N GLN A 347 19.48 -20.57 2.39
CA GLN A 347 20.67 -20.86 1.58
C GLN A 347 21.91 -20.14 2.13
N TYR A 348 21.79 -18.88 2.56
CA TYR A 348 22.89 -18.17 3.22
C TYR A 348 23.30 -18.84 4.54
N LEU A 349 22.35 -19.27 5.38
CA LEU A 349 22.67 -19.96 6.63
C LEU A 349 23.49 -21.25 6.38
N GLN A 350 23.28 -21.92 5.26
CA GLN A 350 24.01 -23.14 4.88
C GLN A 350 25.37 -22.84 4.25
N THR A 351 25.44 -21.86 3.35
CA THR A 351 26.61 -21.64 2.49
C THR A 351 27.54 -20.54 3.00
N GLY A 352 27.01 -19.54 3.69
CA GLY A 352 27.73 -18.29 3.99
C GLY A 352 27.98 -17.40 2.78
N ASN A 353 27.29 -17.62 1.65
CA ASN A 353 27.48 -16.82 0.46
C ASN A 353 26.72 -15.49 0.56
N ASP A 354 27.46 -14.40 0.81
CA ASP A 354 26.89 -13.05 0.93
C ASP A 354 26.11 -12.59 -0.31
N SER A 355 26.45 -13.08 -1.51
CA SER A 355 25.69 -12.72 -2.72
C SER A 355 24.24 -13.21 -2.67
N THR A 356 23.99 -14.36 -2.02
CA THR A 356 22.64 -14.89 -1.81
C THR A 356 21.86 -14.03 -0.81
N LEU A 357 22.49 -13.64 0.30
CA LEU A 357 21.87 -12.75 1.28
C LEU A 357 21.58 -11.38 0.65
N MET A 358 22.48 -10.88 -0.19
CA MET A 358 22.33 -9.61 -0.89
C MET A 358 21.15 -9.59 -1.86
N LYS A 359 20.71 -10.73 -2.42
CA LYS A 359 19.46 -10.78 -3.20
C LYS A 359 18.26 -10.30 -2.36
N VAL A 360 18.19 -10.72 -1.10
CA VAL A 360 17.11 -10.34 -0.16
C VAL A 360 17.20 -8.86 0.18
N PHE A 361 18.39 -8.37 0.57
CA PHE A 361 18.55 -6.99 1.01
C PHE A 361 18.40 -5.97 -0.13
N ARG A 362 18.87 -6.28 -1.35
CA ARG A 362 18.65 -5.42 -2.53
C ARG A 362 17.17 -5.20 -2.82
N SER A 363 16.33 -6.21 -2.58
CA SER A 363 14.87 -6.10 -2.65
C SER A 363 14.35 -4.97 -1.76
N TRP A 364 14.81 -4.94 -0.50
CA TRP A 364 14.38 -3.94 0.48
C TRP A 364 15.01 -2.58 0.22
N VAL A 365 16.26 -2.51 -0.21
CA VAL A 365 16.90 -1.25 -0.64
C VAL A 365 16.10 -0.62 -1.79
N ALA A 366 15.76 -1.40 -2.83
CA ALA A 366 15.01 -0.92 -3.99
C ALA A 366 13.59 -0.43 -3.62
N SER A 367 12.97 -1.02 -2.60
CA SER A 367 11.66 -0.62 -2.08
C SER A 367 11.72 0.43 -0.97
N LYS A 368 12.93 0.89 -0.61
CA LYS A 368 13.18 1.83 0.51
C LYS A 368 12.58 1.33 1.84
N ALA A 369 12.55 0.02 2.04
CA ALA A 369 11.94 -0.60 3.22
C ALA A 369 12.88 -0.54 4.44
N GLN A 370 12.31 -0.40 5.63
CA GLN A 370 13.10 -0.26 6.87
C GLN A 370 13.93 -1.52 7.23
N TRP A 371 13.60 -2.68 6.66
CA TRP A 371 14.42 -3.90 6.78
C TRP A 371 15.75 -3.85 6.02
N ALA A 372 15.95 -2.88 5.13
CA ALA A 372 17.20 -2.67 4.41
C ALA A 372 18.26 -2.02 5.33
N ASN A 373 18.72 -2.74 6.34
CA ASN A 373 19.66 -2.22 7.33
C ASN A 373 20.76 -3.20 7.71
N ARG A 374 21.90 -2.66 8.18
CA ARG A 374 23.10 -3.40 8.54
C ARG A 374 22.88 -4.25 9.80
N ASP A 375 22.07 -3.79 10.74
CA ASP A 375 21.80 -4.52 11.98
C ASP A 375 21.09 -5.85 11.71
N PHE A 376 20.10 -5.85 10.80
CA PHE A 376 19.44 -7.06 10.34
C PHE A 376 20.42 -7.95 9.54
N TRP A 377 21.24 -7.38 8.66
CA TRP A 377 22.28 -8.14 7.96
C TRP A 377 23.20 -8.88 8.95
N ASN A 378 23.72 -8.17 9.94
CA ASN A 378 24.60 -8.71 10.96
C ASN A 378 23.90 -9.77 11.82
N LYS A 379 22.62 -9.57 12.14
CA LYS A 379 21.79 -10.54 12.86
C LYS A 379 21.71 -11.88 12.11
N ILE A 380 21.50 -11.87 10.79
CA ILE A 380 21.48 -13.10 9.99
C ILE A 380 22.85 -13.80 10.05
N GLY A 381 23.95 -13.05 10.01
CA GLY A 381 25.31 -13.57 10.22
C GLY A 381 25.49 -14.22 11.60
N ARG A 382 24.97 -13.61 12.66
CA ARG A 382 24.99 -14.17 14.03
C ARG A 382 24.18 -15.46 14.14
N ILE A 383 23.01 -15.53 13.49
CA ILE A 383 22.19 -16.76 13.43
C ILE A 383 22.95 -17.88 12.71
N ARG A 384 23.64 -17.55 11.62
CA ARG A 384 24.51 -18.51 10.92
C ARG A 384 25.62 -19.03 11.83
N ALA A 385 26.33 -18.14 12.53
CA ALA A 385 27.38 -18.52 13.46
C ALA A 385 26.85 -19.45 14.56
N LEU A 386 25.67 -19.15 15.11
CA LEU A 386 24.99 -20.03 16.07
C LEU A 386 24.68 -21.41 15.46
N ASN A 387 24.13 -21.47 14.25
CA ASN A 387 23.83 -22.73 13.56
C ASN A 387 25.06 -23.62 13.34
N GLN A 388 26.24 -23.03 13.15
CA GLN A 388 27.50 -23.78 13.01
C GLN A 388 27.93 -24.46 14.33
N THR A 389 27.47 -23.96 15.48
CA THR A 389 27.72 -24.57 16.80
C THR A 389 26.65 -25.57 17.23
N LEU A 390 25.46 -25.52 16.62
CA LEU A 390 24.32 -26.35 16.99
C LEU A 390 24.34 -27.72 16.29
N PRO A 391 23.86 -28.79 16.95
CA PRO A 391 23.63 -30.07 16.25
C PRO A 391 22.55 -29.91 15.18
N LYS A 392 22.59 -30.75 14.13
CA LYS A 392 21.72 -30.62 12.94
C LYS A 392 20.22 -30.50 13.26
N ASN A 393 19.73 -31.24 14.25
CA ASN A 393 18.32 -31.21 14.67
C ASN A 393 17.93 -29.96 15.49
N ARG A 394 18.88 -29.09 15.80
CA ARG A 394 18.71 -27.84 16.54
C ARG A 394 18.97 -26.60 15.71
N GLN A 395 19.50 -26.75 14.50
CA GLN A 395 19.77 -25.65 13.60
C GLN A 395 18.50 -24.91 13.23
N ILE A 396 18.57 -23.59 13.33
CA ILE A 396 17.50 -22.66 13.05
C ILE A 396 17.32 -22.54 11.54
N ARG A 397 16.06 -22.49 11.10
CA ARG A 397 15.68 -22.15 9.73
C ARG A 397 14.58 -21.09 9.71
N PHE A 398 14.61 -20.26 8.69
CA PHE A 398 13.56 -19.30 8.38
C PHE A 398 12.39 -19.97 7.65
N ILE A 399 11.20 -19.52 7.94
CA ILE A 399 9.94 -19.89 7.31
C ILE A 399 9.25 -18.60 6.91
N GLY A 400 9.09 -18.38 5.60
CA GLY A 400 8.48 -17.17 5.08
C GLY A 400 7.00 -17.38 4.86
N ILE A 401 6.17 -16.62 5.56
CA ILE A 401 4.71 -16.70 5.42
C ILE A 401 4.08 -15.40 4.92
N ASP A 402 4.86 -14.35 4.69
CA ASP A 402 4.33 -13.08 4.19
C ASP A 402 3.85 -13.17 2.74
N GLN A 403 3.05 -12.20 2.31
CA GLN A 403 2.70 -12.03 0.92
C GLN A 403 3.95 -11.73 0.08
N ILE A 404 3.91 -12.06 -1.23
CA ILE A 404 5.02 -11.76 -2.14
C ILE A 404 5.41 -10.29 -2.08
N GLN A 405 6.66 -10.04 -1.68
CA GLN A 405 7.19 -8.68 -1.56
C GLN A 405 7.86 -8.24 -2.88
N GLU A 406 8.53 -9.14 -3.61
CA GLU A 406 9.17 -8.80 -4.90
C GLU A 406 8.97 -9.88 -5.98
N ARG A 407 8.32 -9.51 -7.08
CA ARG A 407 7.93 -10.45 -8.14
C ARG A 407 9.12 -10.95 -8.96
N LYS A 408 10.12 -10.09 -9.20
CA LYS A 408 11.33 -10.47 -9.94
C LYS A 408 12.11 -11.55 -9.20
N LEU A 409 12.31 -11.37 -7.90
CA LEU A 409 12.98 -12.35 -7.04
C LEU A 409 12.24 -13.69 -7.00
N VAL A 410 10.90 -13.69 -7.00
CA VAL A 410 10.09 -14.91 -7.16
C VAL A 410 10.35 -15.58 -8.52
N GLY A 411 10.52 -14.81 -9.59
CA GLY A 411 10.90 -15.33 -10.91
C GLY A 411 12.28 -15.98 -10.94
N GLU A 412 13.26 -15.40 -10.23
CA GLU A 412 14.59 -16.00 -10.07
C GLU A 412 14.52 -17.33 -9.30
N HIS A 413 13.80 -17.36 -8.19
CA HIS A 413 13.61 -18.59 -7.41
C HIS A 413 12.85 -19.67 -8.19
N LEU A 414 11.82 -19.29 -8.95
CA LEU A 414 11.15 -20.21 -9.88
C LEU A 414 12.13 -20.76 -10.92
N SER A 415 13.01 -19.92 -11.47
CA SER A 415 14.03 -20.36 -12.44
C SER A 415 14.97 -21.40 -11.82
N GLU A 416 15.40 -21.21 -10.58
CA GLU A 416 16.24 -22.17 -9.82
C GLU A 416 15.50 -23.51 -9.58
N LEU A 417 14.21 -23.46 -9.24
CA LEU A 417 13.38 -24.65 -9.07
C LEU A 417 13.14 -25.42 -10.37
N LEU A 418 13.31 -24.80 -11.53
CA LEU A 418 13.13 -25.42 -12.84
C LEU A 418 14.47 -25.84 -13.48
N ALA A 419 15.58 -25.23 -13.07
CA ALA A 419 16.90 -25.45 -13.64
C ALA A 419 17.29 -26.94 -13.63
N GLY A 420 17.83 -27.42 -14.75
CA GLY A 420 18.30 -28.80 -14.93
C GLY A 420 17.21 -29.89 -14.97
N ARG A 421 15.92 -29.53 -14.85
CA ARG A 421 14.82 -30.50 -14.82
C ARG A 421 14.18 -30.67 -16.20
N LYS A 422 13.94 -31.92 -16.59
CA LYS A 422 13.24 -32.26 -17.84
C LYS A 422 11.73 -32.15 -17.63
N LEU A 423 11.14 -31.08 -18.16
CA LEU A 423 9.70 -30.83 -18.12
C LEU A 423 9.02 -31.36 -19.39
N ALA A 424 7.74 -31.72 -19.29
CA ALA A 424 6.93 -31.94 -20.48
C ALA A 424 6.83 -30.65 -21.30
N PRO A 425 6.70 -30.72 -22.65
CA PRO A 425 6.65 -29.52 -23.50
C PRO A 425 5.57 -28.52 -23.07
N THR A 426 4.38 -28.99 -22.70
CA THR A 426 3.27 -28.15 -22.22
C THR A 426 3.63 -27.43 -20.91
N THR A 427 4.13 -28.18 -19.92
CA THR A 427 4.58 -27.63 -18.63
C THR A 427 5.69 -26.60 -18.82
N ARG A 428 6.63 -26.84 -19.74
CA ARG A 428 7.74 -25.93 -20.05
C ARG A 428 7.21 -24.58 -20.56
N VAL A 429 6.28 -24.60 -21.51
CA VAL A 429 5.64 -23.39 -22.06
C VAL A 429 4.89 -22.60 -20.99
N LEU A 430 4.15 -23.28 -20.12
CA LEU A 430 3.43 -22.63 -19.01
C LEU A 430 4.41 -21.99 -18.01
N ALA A 431 5.48 -22.69 -17.67
CA ALA A 431 6.54 -22.17 -16.80
C ALA A 431 7.25 -20.96 -17.40
N ASP A 432 7.58 -20.99 -18.70
CA ASP A 432 8.22 -19.86 -19.40
C ASP A 432 7.29 -18.65 -19.48
N THR A 433 5.99 -18.88 -19.70
CA THR A 433 4.98 -17.83 -19.67
C THR A 433 4.91 -17.15 -18.30
N LEU A 434 4.93 -17.92 -17.22
CA LEU A 434 4.93 -17.38 -15.87
C LEU A 434 6.24 -16.61 -15.58
N LEU A 435 7.40 -17.17 -15.93
CA LEU A 435 8.70 -16.52 -15.78
C LEU A 435 8.73 -15.18 -16.49
N ALA A 436 8.31 -15.12 -17.76
CA ALA A 436 8.23 -13.88 -18.51
C ALA A 436 7.33 -12.83 -17.82
N ARG A 437 6.23 -13.25 -17.19
CA ARG A 437 5.32 -12.34 -16.46
C ARG A 437 5.86 -11.91 -15.08
N LEU A 438 6.68 -12.74 -14.42
CA LEU A 438 7.33 -12.40 -13.15
C LEU A 438 8.52 -11.45 -13.34
N LEU A 439 9.32 -11.68 -14.38
CA LEU A 439 10.53 -10.91 -14.67
C LEU A 439 10.26 -9.55 -15.32
N ASN A 440 9.06 -9.36 -15.89
CA ASN A 440 8.64 -8.10 -16.51
C ASN A 440 7.49 -7.42 -15.74
N ARG A 441 7.32 -6.11 -15.97
CA ARG A 441 6.19 -5.35 -15.41
C ARG A 441 4.88 -5.77 -16.09
N ARG A 442 4.06 -6.51 -15.35
CA ARG A 442 2.71 -6.96 -15.73
C ARG A 442 1.75 -6.75 -14.55
N PRO A 443 0.43 -6.76 -14.76
CA PRO A 443 -0.53 -6.82 -13.66
C PRO A 443 -0.45 -8.15 -12.90
N ASP A 444 -0.69 -8.11 -11.58
CA ASP A 444 -0.70 -9.30 -10.74
C ASP A 444 -1.79 -10.31 -11.14
N SER A 445 -2.89 -9.85 -11.75
CA SER A 445 -3.94 -10.71 -12.30
C SER A 445 -3.44 -11.65 -13.40
N LEU A 446 -2.55 -11.18 -14.29
CA LEU A 446 -1.96 -12.00 -15.34
C LEU A 446 -0.92 -12.98 -14.77
N ARG A 447 -0.19 -12.58 -13.72
CA ARG A 447 0.75 -13.49 -13.03
C ARG A 447 0.00 -14.63 -12.36
N ALA A 448 -1.04 -14.30 -11.60
CA ALA A 448 -1.89 -15.27 -10.94
C ALA A 448 -2.53 -16.26 -11.93
N GLN A 449 -3.00 -15.78 -13.08
CA GLN A 449 -3.56 -16.65 -14.12
C GLN A 449 -2.51 -17.64 -14.67
N ALA A 450 -1.28 -17.17 -14.95
CA ALA A 450 -0.22 -18.05 -15.44
C ALA A 450 0.22 -19.07 -14.38
N ALA A 451 0.32 -18.65 -13.11
CA ALA A 451 0.63 -19.54 -12.00
C ALA A 451 -0.46 -20.59 -11.78
N GLN A 452 -1.73 -20.20 -11.90
CA GLN A 452 -2.84 -21.14 -11.80
C GLN A 452 -2.81 -22.18 -12.93
N ALA A 453 -2.54 -21.76 -14.17
CA ALA A 453 -2.44 -22.68 -15.29
C ALA A 453 -1.29 -23.70 -15.09
N LEU A 454 -0.14 -23.24 -14.62
CA LEU A 454 0.99 -24.12 -14.30
C LEU A 454 0.65 -25.08 -13.15
N LEU A 455 0.02 -24.61 -12.07
CA LEU A 455 -0.41 -25.46 -10.97
C LEU A 455 -1.39 -26.56 -11.42
N THR A 456 -2.35 -26.20 -12.27
CA THR A 456 -3.32 -27.16 -12.81
C THR A 456 -2.64 -28.24 -13.64
N ASP A 457 -1.71 -27.87 -14.53
CA ASP A 457 -0.94 -28.82 -15.35
C ASP A 457 -0.07 -29.76 -14.49
N LEU A 458 0.64 -29.21 -13.50
CA LEU A 458 1.46 -29.98 -12.57
C LEU A 458 0.62 -30.97 -11.75
N SER A 459 -0.60 -30.60 -11.38
CA SER A 459 -1.52 -31.44 -10.62
C SER A 459 -2.14 -32.54 -11.47
N ALA A 460 -2.47 -32.25 -12.73
CA ALA A 460 -2.98 -33.24 -13.68
C ALA A 460 -1.97 -34.36 -13.97
N SER A 461 -0.67 -34.08 -13.83
CA SER A 461 0.42 -35.02 -14.06
C SER A 461 1.16 -35.43 -12.78
N GLU A 462 0.46 -35.60 -11.66
CA GLU A 462 1.05 -35.71 -10.31
C GLU A 462 2.22 -36.72 -10.22
N LYS A 463 2.09 -37.93 -10.78
CA LYS A 463 3.15 -38.95 -10.73
C LYS A 463 4.43 -38.50 -11.44
N ALA A 464 4.29 -37.88 -12.62
CA ALA A 464 5.42 -37.35 -13.37
C ALA A 464 6.02 -36.13 -12.67
N THR A 465 5.18 -35.22 -12.19
CA THR A 465 5.58 -34.05 -11.40
C THR A 465 6.38 -34.46 -10.16
N ARG A 466 5.91 -35.45 -9.40
CA ARG A 466 6.61 -35.98 -8.22
C ARG A 466 7.96 -36.59 -8.58
N LYS A 467 8.06 -37.31 -9.71
CA LYS A 467 9.33 -37.84 -10.21
C LYS A 467 10.32 -36.74 -10.58
N THR A 468 9.84 -35.65 -11.17
CA THR A 468 10.68 -34.54 -11.64
C THR A 468 11.15 -33.62 -10.52
N PHE A 469 10.27 -33.27 -9.57
CA PHE A 469 10.57 -32.28 -8.53
C PHE A 469 10.96 -32.91 -7.19
N GLY A 470 10.52 -34.13 -6.90
CA GLY A 470 10.89 -34.85 -5.68
C GLY A 470 10.66 -33.99 -4.42
N PRO A 471 11.68 -33.81 -3.56
CA PRO A 471 11.59 -32.99 -2.35
C PRO A 471 11.31 -31.50 -2.58
N ALA A 472 11.57 -30.97 -3.79
CA ALA A 472 11.34 -29.55 -4.11
C ALA A 472 9.88 -29.26 -4.50
N LEU A 473 9.05 -30.29 -4.67
CA LEU A 473 7.66 -30.12 -5.11
C LEU A 473 6.82 -29.27 -4.14
N PRO A 474 6.86 -29.47 -2.81
CA PRO A 474 6.10 -28.63 -1.88
C PRO A 474 6.49 -27.15 -1.96
N ASP A 475 7.78 -26.85 -2.10
CA ASP A 475 8.28 -25.48 -2.24
C ASP A 475 7.79 -24.83 -3.53
N LEU A 476 7.82 -25.57 -4.64
CA LEU A 476 7.25 -25.11 -5.92
C LEU A 476 5.76 -24.83 -5.80
N GLN A 477 4.99 -25.75 -5.23
CA GLN A 477 3.54 -25.59 -5.06
C GLN A 477 3.23 -24.38 -4.18
N HIS A 478 3.95 -24.20 -3.07
CA HIS A 478 3.76 -23.06 -2.18
C HIS A 478 4.10 -21.73 -2.86
N LEU A 479 5.20 -21.67 -3.62
CA LEU A 479 5.56 -20.51 -4.43
C LEU A 479 4.46 -20.14 -5.43
N LEU A 480 3.97 -21.12 -6.19
CA LEU A 480 2.95 -20.87 -7.20
C LEU A 480 1.61 -20.45 -6.58
N ASN A 481 1.20 -21.08 -5.48
CA ASN A 481 0.00 -20.69 -4.74
C ASN A 481 0.09 -19.24 -4.25
N ASN A 482 1.25 -18.80 -3.76
CA ASN A 482 1.46 -17.42 -3.37
C ASN A 482 1.32 -16.44 -4.55
N VAL A 483 1.74 -16.83 -5.77
CA VAL A 483 1.50 -16.02 -6.97
C VAL A 483 0.01 -15.98 -7.32
N VAL A 484 -0.74 -17.07 -7.11
CA VAL A 484 -2.20 -17.09 -7.27
C VAL A 484 -2.89 -16.16 -6.26
N TYR A 485 -2.41 -16.14 -5.01
CA TYR A 485 -2.96 -15.30 -3.94
C TYR A 485 -2.92 -13.80 -4.25
N LEU A 486 -1.97 -13.34 -5.09
CA LEU A 486 -1.93 -11.96 -5.56
C LEU A 486 -3.25 -11.49 -6.20
N LYS A 487 -4.05 -12.41 -6.74
CA LYS A 487 -5.38 -12.12 -7.29
C LYS A 487 -6.51 -12.52 -6.34
N THR A 488 -6.37 -13.64 -5.63
CA THR A 488 -7.49 -14.27 -4.90
C THR A 488 -7.63 -13.82 -3.45
N ILE A 489 -6.57 -13.29 -2.83
CA ILE A 489 -6.57 -12.80 -1.44
C ILE A 489 -6.16 -11.33 -1.42
N LYS A 490 -7.12 -10.44 -1.13
CA LYS A 490 -6.87 -8.99 -1.10
C LYS A 490 -6.15 -8.50 0.15
N SER A 491 -6.28 -9.22 1.28
CA SER A 491 -5.73 -8.80 2.58
C SER A 491 -4.38 -9.45 2.85
N ARG A 492 -3.35 -8.65 3.17
CA ARG A 492 -2.02 -9.12 3.57
C ARG A 492 -2.10 -10.05 4.78
N GLU A 493 -2.81 -9.66 5.84
CA GLU A 493 -2.98 -10.50 7.05
C GLU A 493 -3.60 -11.86 6.72
N ARG A 494 -4.60 -11.86 5.83
CA ARG A 494 -5.23 -13.12 5.41
C ARG A 494 -4.27 -13.99 4.61
N THR A 495 -3.42 -13.39 3.77
CA THR A 495 -2.37 -14.12 3.06
C THR A 495 -1.36 -14.72 4.04
N ILE A 496 -0.89 -13.93 5.02
CA ILE A 496 0.01 -14.39 6.09
C ILE A 496 -0.59 -15.60 6.81
N PHE A 497 -1.83 -15.49 7.28
CA PHE A 497 -2.50 -16.57 7.98
C PHE A 497 -2.72 -17.82 7.10
N THR A 498 -3.11 -17.64 5.83
CA THR A 498 -3.28 -18.75 4.87
C THR A 498 -1.96 -19.48 4.61
N ASN A 499 -0.86 -18.74 4.46
CA ASN A 499 0.47 -19.32 4.32
C ASN A 499 0.89 -20.08 5.56
N PHE A 500 0.63 -19.51 6.75
CA PHE A 500 0.93 -20.17 8.02
C PHE A 500 0.19 -21.51 8.16
N GLN A 501 -1.12 -21.55 7.89
CA GLN A 501 -1.91 -22.79 7.91
C GLN A 501 -1.33 -23.84 6.95
N THR A 502 -0.97 -23.41 5.74
CA THR A 502 -0.39 -24.28 4.72
C THR A 502 0.93 -24.87 5.20
N VAL A 503 1.84 -24.03 5.70
CA VAL A 503 3.15 -24.46 6.20
C VAL A 503 3.04 -25.37 7.41
N LEU A 504 2.12 -25.12 8.35
CA LEU A 504 1.90 -26.00 9.49
C LEU A 504 1.60 -27.44 9.04
N GLN A 505 0.80 -27.58 8.00
CA GLN A 505 0.42 -28.87 7.42
C GLN A 505 1.56 -29.49 6.61
N THR A 506 2.10 -28.77 5.63
CA THR A 506 3.08 -29.31 4.68
C THR A 506 4.43 -29.63 5.32
N MET A 507 4.78 -28.93 6.40
CA MET A 507 6.05 -29.11 7.11
C MET A 507 5.89 -29.84 8.45
N ASN A 508 4.68 -30.34 8.78
CA ASN A 508 4.36 -31.06 10.02
C ASN A 508 4.74 -30.31 11.31
N LEU A 509 4.35 -29.03 11.42
CA LEU A 509 4.76 -28.14 12.51
C LEU A 509 3.72 -27.99 13.64
N GLN A 510 2.66 -28.79 13.63
CA GLN A 510 1.54 -28.66 14.57
C GLN A 510 1.96 -28.87 16.04
N ASN A 511 3.02 -29.68 16.25
CA ASN A 511 3.56 -30.00 17.57
C ASN A 511 4.89 -29.28 17.87
N GLU A 512 5.35 -28.43 16.97
CA GLU A 512 6.62 -27.72 17.10
C GLU A 512 6.47 -26.42 17.88
N LYS A 513 7.60 -25.92 18.40
CA LYS A 513 7.70 -24.57 18.93
C LYS A 513 8.26 -23.63 17.87
N LEU A 514 7.53 -22.55 17.64
CA LEU A 514 7.73 -21.58 16.57
C LEU A 514 7.99 -20.22 17.17
N TYR A 515 8.95 -19.49 16.61
CA TYR A 515 9.26 -18.13 17.03
C TYR A 515 9.21 -17.18 15.83
N GLY A 516 8.82 -15.94 16.04
CA GLY A 516 8.84 -14.94 14.98
C GLY A 516 9.04 -13.52 15.51
N PHE A 517 9.72 -12.72 14.70
CA PHE A 517 9.88 -11.29 14.90
C PHE A 517 9.15 -10.53 13.79
N TRP A 518 8.26 -9.62 14.19
CA TRP A 518 7.23 -9.04 13.33
C TRP A 518 7.00 -7.57 13.65
N GLY A 519 6.42 -6.83 12.72
CA GLY A 519 5.82 -5.54 13.00
C GLY A 519 4.74 -5.64 14.09
N TYR A 520 4.65 -4.60 14.92
CA TYR A 520 3.88 -4.53 16.17
C TYR A 520 2.44 -5.03 16.02
N PHE A 521 1.76 -4.64 14.94
CA PHE A 521 0.37 -5.01 14.70
C PHE A 521 0.16 -6.53 14.58
N HIS A 522 1.09 -7.25 13.93
CA HIS A 522 0.93 -8.67 13.61
C HIS A 522 0.90 -9.57 14.85
N VAL A 523 1.48 -9.11 15.97
CA VAL A 523 1.60 -9.91 17.20
C VAL A 523 0.44 -9.72 18.18
N LEU A 524 -0.48 -8.80 17.90
CA LEU A 524 -1.61 -8.51 18.78
C LEU A 524 -2.60 -9.68 18.80
N GLN A 525 -2.85 -10.29 19.95
CA GLN A 525 -3.72 -11.48 20.05
C GLN A 525 -5.22 -11.16 20.10
N ALA A 526 -5.57 -9.88 20.01
CA ALA A 526 -6.92 -9.35 20.00
C ALA A 526 -7.08 -8.28 18.91
N PRO A 527 -8.29 -8.11 18.34
CA PRO A 527 -8.55 -7.07 17.37
C PRO A 527 -8.41 -5.67 18.00
N VAL A 528 -8.03 -4.72 17.16
CA VAL A 528 -7.94 -3.29 17.50
C VAL A 528 -9.21 -2.58 17.06
N GLU A 529 -9.56 -1.50 17.76
CA GLU A 529 -10.80 -0.75 17.52
C GLU A 529 -10.83 -0.15 16.12
N GLY A 530 -11.89 -0.45 15.35
CA GLY A 530 -12.04 0.02 13.98
C GLY A 530 -11.02 -0.51 12.97
N GLY A 531 -10.13 -1.42 13.38
CA GLY A 531 -9.08 -1.99 12.54
C GLY A 531 -9.32 -3.45 12.14
N GLY A 532 -8.38 -3.99 11.35
CA GLY A 532 -8.40 -5.39 10.94
C GLY A 532 -7.95 -6.36 12.04
N LYS A 533 -8.16 -7.66 11.80
CA LYS A 533 -7.56 -8.72 12.61
C LYS A 533 -6.11 -8.91 12.21
N SER A 534 -5.21 -8.94 13.18
CA SER A 534 -3.80 -9.28 12.96
C SER A 534 -3.60 -10.78 12.76
N PHE A 535 -2.41 -11.18 12.33
CA PHE A 535 -1.98 -12.56 12.26
C PHE A 535 -2.20 -13.32 13.60
N ALA A 536 -1.71 -12.79 14.72
CA ALA A 536 -1.86 -13.44 16.02
C ALA A 536 -3.33 -13.56 16.45
N THR A 537 -4.16 -12.54 16.16
CA THR A 537 -5.62 -12.61 16.37
C THR A 537 -6.24 -13.73 15.54
N MET A 538 -5.88 -13.84 14.25
CA MET A 538 -6.39 -14.90 13.38
C MET A 538 -5.97 -16.29 13.87
N VAL A 539 -4.75 -16.46 14.39
CA VAL A 539 -4.32 -17.73 15.00
C VAL A 539 -5.17 -18.07 16.23
N ARG A 540 -5.37 -17.12 17.13
CA ARG A 540 -6.18 -17.27 18.36
C ARG A 540 -7.63 -17.67 18.08
N GLU A 541 -8.23 -17.09 17.04
CA GLU A 541 -9.62 -17.30 16.66
C GLU A 541 -9.84 -18.48 15.70
N SER A 542 -8.77 -19.14 15.27
CA SER A 542 -8.82 -20.29 14.35
C SER A 542 -9.00 -21.63 15.05
N ASP A 543 -9.21 -22.68 14.27
CA ASP A 543 -9.21 -24.07 14.76
C ASP A 543 -7.81 -24.69 14.88
N LEU A 544 -6.74 -23.90 14.74
CA LEU A 544 -5.37 -24.43 14.82
C LEU A 544 -5.08 -25.02 16.22
N PRO A 545 -4.31 -26.13 16.29
CA PRO A 545 -3.96 -26.77 17.58
C PRO A 545 -3.29 -25.84 18.59
N MET A 546 -2.55 -24.84 18.09
CA MET A 546 -1.81 -23.87 18.89
C MET A 546 -2.60 -22.59 19.21
N ARG A 547 -3.89 -22.50 18.86
CA ARG A 547 -4.69 -21.28 19.06
C ARG A 547 -4.63 -20.73 20.50
N ASN A 548 -4.58 -21.61 21.50
CA ASN A 548 -4.51 -21.23 22.93
C ASN A 548 -3.09 -21.28 23.49
N LYS A 549 -2.08 -21.36 22.63
CA LYS A 549 -0.66 -21.53 22.99
C LYS A 549 0.21 -20.49 22.26
N VAL A 550 -0.28 -19.26 22.22
CA VAL A 550 0.39 -18.11 21.63
C VAL A 550 0.81 -17.17 22.76
N VAL A 551 2.07 -16.74 22.76
CA VAL A 551 2.56 -15.69 23.64
C VAL A 551 3.16 -14.56 22.83
N SER A 552 2.73 -13.34 23.13
CA SER A 552 3.20 -12.13 22.45
C SER A 552 3.97 -11.24 23.40
N ILE A 553 5.11 -10.76 22.91
CA ILE A 553 5.99 -9.81 23.55
C ILE A 553 6.01 -8.57 22.65
N ALA A 554 5.57 -7.43 23.17
CA ALA A 554 5.54 -6.17 22.41
C ALA A 554 6.69 -5.26 22.82
N PHE A 555 7.22 -4.47 21.90
CA PHE A 555 8.13 -3.38 22.22
C PHE A 555 7.39 -2.07 22.50
N SER A 556 7.90 -1.30 23.44
CA SER A 556 7.61 0.12 23.60
C SER A 556 8.92 0.91 23.57
N TYR A 557 8.88 2.12 23.04
CA TYR A 557 10.05 2.95 22.78
C TYR A 557 9.96 4.26 23.54
N ALA A 558 11.04 4.61 24.23
CA ALA A 558 11.23 5.92 24.83
C ALA A 558 12.60 6.48 24.44
N ASP A 559 12.62 7.74 24.02
CA ASP A 559 13.85 8.47 23.70
C ASP A 559 14.73 7.80 22.63
N CYS A 560 14.13 7.00 21.74
CA CYS A 560 14.82 6.28 20.67
C CYS A 560 14.80 7.07 19.35
N TYR A 561 15.69 6.69 18.44
CA TYR A 561 15.67 7.12 17.05
C TYR A 561 15.25 5.95 16.15
N MET A 562 14.49 6.28 15.12
CA MET A 562 13.99 5.37 14.11
C MET A 562 14.47 5.81 12.73
N MET A 563 14.88 4.84 11.93
CA MET A 563 15.18 5.01 10.52
C MET A 563 13.86 5.06 9.76
N LEU A 564 13.50 6.22 9.22
CA LEU A 564 12.31 6.37 8.38
C LEU A 564 12.71 6.85 6.99
N PRO A 565 12.10 6.35 5.89
CA PRO A 565 12.37 6.88 4.57
C PRO A 565 12.00 8.36 4.53
N SER A 566 12.98 9.23 4.20
CA SER A 566 12.84 10.69 4.27
C SER A 566 11.64 11.18 3.48
N MET A 567 11.35 10.49 2.39
CA MET A 567 10.25 10.78 1.47
C MET A 567 8.85 10.74 2.13
N TYR A 568 8.69 10.06 3.25
CA TYR A 568 7.42 9.98 4.00
C TYR A 568 7.30 10.99 5.13
N LEU A 569 8.32 11.81 5.35
CA LEU A 569 8.37 12.78 6.44
C LEU A 569 8.08 14.20 5.93
N PRO A 570 7.49 15.06 6.76
CA PRO A 570 7.46 16.49 6.49
C PRO A 570 8.88 17.04 6.25
N PRO A 571 9.08 18.02 5.34
CA PRO A 571 10.40 18.53 4.99
C PRO A 571 11.26 18.96 6.20
N MET A 572 10.65 19.51 7.25
CA MET A 572 11.35 19.92 8.48
C MET A 572 11.92 18.75 9.31
N TRP A 573 11.51 17.51 9.05
CA TRP A 573 11.99 16.30 9.73
C TRP A 573 12.90 15.45 8.84
N GLN A 574 13.16 15.91 7.62
CA GLN A 574 14.03 15.20 6.70
C GLN A 574 15.49 15.56 6.95
N ASP A 575 16.36 14.55 6.98
CA ASP A 575 17.79 14.74 6.84
C ASP A 575 18.08 15.10 5.37
N ALA A 576 18.56 16.32 5.14
CA ALA A 576 18.80 16.83 3.79
C ALA A 576 19.71 15.89 2.97
N GLY A 577 19.24 15.52 1.78
CA GLY A 577 19.99 14.67 0.84
C GLY A 577 20.08 13.20 1.21
N LYS A 578 19.42 12.73 2.28
CA LYS A 578 19.46 11.31 2.68
C LYS A 578 18.20 10.56 2.27
N THR A 579 18.36 9.28 1.87
CA THR A 579 17.25 8.35 1.61
C THR A 579 16.40 8.07 2.86
N TYR A 580 17.07 7.97 4.01
CA TYR A 580 16.44 7.76 5.31
C TYR A 580 16.83 8.89 6.26
N SER A 581 15.88 9.31 7.08
CA SER A 581 16.06 10.30 8.12
C SER A 581 16.04 9.64 9.50
N ARG A 582 16.81 10.22 10.40
CA ARG A 582 16.87 9.83 11.81
C ARG A 582 15.81 10.56 12.62
N VAL A 583 14.77 9.86 13.07
CA VAL A 583 13.58 10.51 13.66
C VAL A 583 13.27 9.97 15.06
N ASN A 584 12.96 10.85 16.01
CA ASN A 584 12.55 10.50 17.38
C ASN A 584 11.09 10.86 17.69
N LYS A 585 10.31 11.22 16.68
CA LYS A 585 8.96 11.79 16.83
C LYS A 585 7.85 10.77 17.07
N PHE A 586 8.12 9.47 16.94
CA PHE A 586 7.14 8.38 17.01
C PHE A 586 7.37 7.42 18.19
N ASN A 587 8.11 7.86 19.21
CA ASN A 587 8.25 7.08 20.46
C ASN A 587 6.93 7.10 21.25
N ASN A 588 6.75 6.16 22.18
CA ASN A 588 5.58 6.11 23.07
C ASN A 588 5.55 7.24 24.11
N ASN A 589 6.58 8.08 24.20
CA ASN A 589 6.69 9.23 25.09
C ASN A 589 6.88 10.56 24.33
N SER A 590 6.43 10.65 23.07
CA SER A 590 6.74 11.76 22.17
C SER A 590 5.53 12.61 21.78
N GLU A 591 5.78 13.67 21.00
CA GLU A 591 4.73 14.60 20.56
C GLU A 591 3.71 13.97 19.59
N MET A 592 4.10 12.98 18.76
CA MET A 592 3.16 12.32 17.84
C MET A 592 2.39 11.19 18.49
N MET A 593 2.98 10.56 19.51
CA MET A 593 2.43 9.37 20.14
C MET A 593 2.81 9.36 21.63
N TYR A 594 1.80 9.21 22.48
CA TYR A 594 1.97 9.06 23.92
C TYR A 594 1.12 7.89 24.42
N THR A 595 1.75 6.86 24.97
CA THR A 595 1.05 5.72 25.58
C THR A 595 0.84 5.98 27.06
N GLU A 596 -0.40 5.81 27.54
CA GLU A 596 -0.73 6.00 28.95
C GLU A 596 0.15 5.10 29.84
N ASN A 597 0.63 5.65 30.96
CA ASN A 597 1.57 5.02 31.90
C ASN A 597 3.00 4.77 31.38
N ILE A 598 3.40 5.29 30.21
CA ILE A 598 4.80 5.20 29.74
C ILE A 598 5.80 5.75 30.76
N ASP A 599 5.46 6.86 31.44
CA ASP A 599 6.33 7.48 32.45
C ASP A 599 6.58 6.56 33.65
N LYS A 600 5.61 5.72 34.03
CA LYS A 600 5.77 4.74 35.11
C LYS A 600 6.75 3.64 34.70
N LEU A 601 6.68 3.16 33.46
CA LEU A 601 7.63 2.18 32.92
C LEU A 601 9.04 2.79 32.80
N MET A 602 9.14 4.06 32.42
CA MET A 602 10.39 4.80 32.40
C MET A 602 10.98 4.99 33.79
N ALA A 603 10.16 5.21 34.83
CA ALA A 603 10.60 5.32 36.22
C ALA A 603 11.11 3.99 36.80
N LEU A 604 10.61 2.86 36.30
CA LEU A 604 11.06 1.49 36.65
C LEU A 604 12.26 1.01 35.83
N SER A 605 12.75 1.82 34.89
CA SER A 605 13.87 1.48 34.02
C SER A 605 14.94 2.57 34.05
N LYS A 606 16.12 2.27 33.51
CA LYS A 606 17.23 3.22 33.40
C LYS A 606 17.40 3.69 31.96
N PRO A 607 17.89 4.91 31.71
CA PRO A 607 18.31 5.33 30.38
C PRO A 607 19.29 4.33 29.76
N ASN A 608 19.27 4.21 28.44
CA ASN A 608 20.10 3.28 27.65
C ASN A 608 19.87 1.77 27.89
N THR A 609 18.86 1.36 28.66
CA THR A 609 18.61 -0.07 28.91
C THR A 609 17.46 -0.66 28.07
N LEU A 610 17.37 -1.98 28.12
CA LEU A 610 16.25 -2.79 27.62
C LEU A 610 15.60 -3.43 28.85
N THR A 611 14.34 -3.13 29.12
CA THR A 611 13.67 -3.63 30.33
C THR A 611 12.46 -4.47 29.96
N LEU A 612 12.48 -5.75 30.31
CA LEU A 612 11.35 -6.67 30.15
C LEU A 612 10.41 -6.55 31.33
N PHE A 613 9.12 -6.41 31.05
CA PHE A 613 8.03 -6.40 32.02
C PHE A 613 7.09 -7.57 31.76
N LYS A 614 6.67 -8.24 32.83
CA LYS A 614 5.59 -9.24 32.77
C LYS A 614 4.25 -8.57 33.06
N LEU A 615 3.31 -8.63 32.11
CA LEU A 615 1.99 -8.04 32.25
C LEU A 615 0.93 -9.06 32.68
N SER A 616 1.03 -10.29 32.17
CA SER A 616 0.06 -11.35 32.51
C SER A 616 0.05 -11.65 34.02
N GLY A 617 -1.16 -11.72 34.59
CA GLY A 617 -1.34 -11.93 36.03
C GLY A 617 -1.04 -10.72 36.91
N THR A 618 -0.87 -9.53 36.33
CA THR A 618 -0.62 -8.28 37.09
C THR A 618 -1.76 -7.28 36.90
N GLU A 619 -1.89 -6.34 37.82
CA GLU A 619 -2.87 -5.24 37.70
C GLU A 619 -2.62 -4.40 36.43
N ALA A 620 -1.36 -4.12 36.10
CA ALA A 620 -0.99 -3.36 34.89
C ALA A 620 -1.46 -4.05 33.60
N GLY A 621 -1.40 -5.39 33.55
CA GLY A 621 -1.91 -6.16 32.41
C GLY A 621 -3.43 -6.19 32.31
N GLN A 622 -4.16 -6.01 33.42
CA GLN A 622 -5.63 -5.92 33.43
C GLN A 622 -6.15 -4.55 32.99
N GLN A 623 -5.31 -3.52 33.08
CA GLN A 623 -5.69 -2.19 32.60
C GLN A 623 -5.69 -2.13 31.06
N PRO A 624 -6.66 -1.45 30.43
CA PRO A 624 -6.63 -1.21 28.99
C PRO A 624 -5.46 -0.33 28.56
N THR A 625 -4.81 -0.69 27.45
CA THR A 625 -3.81 0.19 26.82
C THR A 625 -4.53 1.35 26.14
N ARG A 626 -4.03 2.57 26.34
CA ARG A 626 -4.52 3.76 25.64
C ARG A 626 -3.36 4.52 25.03
N VAL A 627 -3.53 4.95 23.79
CA VAL A 627 -2.54 5.72 23.05
C VAL A 627 -3.16 7.02 22.59
N ARG A 628 -2.51 8.13 22.93
CA ARG A 628 -2.85 9.46 22.45
C ARG A 628 -1.97 9.77 21.25
N TYR A 629 -2.61 10.14 20.15
CA TYR A 629 -1.91 10.57 18.94
C TYR A 629 -2.05 12.08 18.76
N SER A 630 -1.04 12.70 18.16
CA SER A 630 -1.12 14.08 17.70
C SER A 630 -2.23 14.24 16.65
N PRO A 631 -2.94 15.38 16.59
CA PRO A 631 -3.86 15.71 15.51
C PRO A 631 -3.21 15.68 14.11
N PHE A 632 -1.89 15.81 14.04
CA PHE A 632 -1.11 15.74 12.80
C PHE A 632 -0.76 14.30 12.37
N MET A 633 -1.02 13.30 13.21
CA MET A 633 -0.78 11.90 12.85
C MET A 633 -1.93 11.38 11.98
N PRO A 634 -1.66 10.88 10.75
CA PRO A 634 -2.69 10.33 9.89
C PRO A 634 -3.52 9.26 10.59
N LYS A 635 -4.84 9.28 10.45
CA LYS A 635 -5.74 8.34 11.14
C LYS A 635 -5.42 6.89 10.79
N GLU A 636 -5.01 6.64 9.55
CA GLU A 636 -4.66 5.31 9.03
C GLU A 636 -3.40 4.74 9.69
N GLN A 637 -2.58 5.58 10.33
CA GLN A 637 -1.38 5.17 11.07
C GLN A 637 -1.62 5.05 12.57
N GLN A 638 -2.81 5.39 13.06
CA GLN A 638 -3.14 5.32 14.48
C GLN A 638 -3.66 3.93 14.82
N LEU A 639 -3.04 3.30 15.82
CA LEU A 639 -3.52 2.05 16.39
C LEU A 639 -4.38 2.35 17.64
N GLN A 640 -5.67 2.05 17.56
CA GLN A 640 -6.63 2.26 18.66
C GLN A 640 -6.96 0.93 19.34
N PHE A 641 -6.74 0.84 20.64
CA PHE A 641 -7.07 -0.36 21.43
C PHE A 641 -8.51 -0.28 21.93
N GLU A 642 -9.17 -1.43 22.08
CA GLU A 642 -10.54 -1.44 22.59
C GLU A 642 -10.60 -0.88 24.03
N PRO A 643 -11.48 0.10 24.33
CA PRO A 643 -11.42 0.89 25.56
C PRO A 643 -11.46 0.13 26.88
N ASN A 644 -12.06 -1.07 26.88
CA ASN A 644 -12.30 -1.90 28.06
C ASN A 644 -11.53 -3.23 28.02
N ARG A 645 -10.73 -3.49 26.98
CA ARG A 645 -10.02 -4.76 26.87
C ARG A 645 -8.69 -4.71 27.62
N PRO A 646 -8.39 -5.67 28.51
CA PRO A 646 -7.10 -5.80 29.16
C PRO A 646 -5.91 -5.78 28.20
N THR A 647 -4.82 -5.10 28.57
CA THR A 647 -3.58 -5.11 27.78
C THR A 647 -3.02 -6.53 27.60
N ALA A 648 -3.13 -7.37 28.63
CA ALA A 648 -2.65 -8.74 28.61
C ALA A 648 -3.36 -9.65 27.59
N ASP A 649 -4.53 -9.24 27.07
CA ASP A 649 -5.22 -9.93 25.99
C ASP A 649 -4.59 -9.66 24.62
N TYR A 650 -3.86 -8.55 24.48
CA TYR A 650 -3.12 -8.21 23.27
C TYR A 650 -1.71 -8.81 23.30
N PHE A 651 -0.98 -8.62 24.39
CA PHE A 651 0.38 -9.12 24.60
C PHE A 651 0.68 -9.31 26.09
N GLN A 652 1.38 -10.39 26.43
CA GLN A 652 1.58 -10.81 27.82
C GLN A 652 2.85 -10.22 28.45
N TYR A 653 3.77 -9.77 27.61
CA TYR A 653 5.03 -9.17 28.01
C TYR A 653 5.30 -7.91 27.20
N LEU A 654 6.02 -6.98 27.80
CA LEU A 654 6.44 -5.73 27.18
C LEU A 654 7.94 -5.53 27.37
N ILE A 655 8.66 -5.14 26.33
CA ILE A 655 10.04 -4.69 26.45
C ILE A 655 10.08 -3.18 26.19
N LEU A 656 10.46 -2.41 27.20
CA LEU A 656 10.75 -0.98 27.02
C LEU A 656 12.19 -0.81 26.53
N VAL A 657 12.33 -0.18 25.38
CA VAL A 657 13.61 0.19 24.76
C VAL A 657 13.87 1.65 25.06
N ARG A 658 15.01 1.95 25.69
CA ARG A 658 15.44 3.32 25.98
C ARG A 658 16.70 3.70 25.23
N ASN A 659 16.67 4.89 24.64
CA ASN A 659 17.82 5.51 23.97
C ASN A 659 18.49 4.58 22.94
N SER A 660 17.70 3.83 22.18
CA SER A 660 18.22 3.12 21.00
C SER A 660 18.47 4.11 19.88
N ASP A 661 19.55 3.92 19.12
CA ASP A 661 19.68 4.58 17.84
C ASP A 661 18.76 3.91 16.79
N MET A 662 18.62 4.58 15.65
CA MET A 662 18.04 4.01 14.46
C MET A 662 18.92 2.90 13.91
N THR A 663 18.33 1.97 13.17
CA THR A 663 19.12 0.99 12.41
C THR A 663 19.99 1.69 11.36
N GLU A 664 21.18 1.16 11.10
CA GLU A 664 22.08 1.70 10.07
C GLU A 664 21.58 1.30 8.67
N PRO A 665 21.19 2.26 7.81
CA PRO A 665 20.63 1.95 6.49
C PRO A 665 21.66 1.28 5.58
N LEU A 666 21.24 0.28 4.83
CA LEU A 666 21.95 -0.15 3.64
C LEU A 666 21.56 0.78 2.50
N VAL A 667 22.53 1.54 2.00
CA VAL A 667 22.37 2.42 0.84
C VAL A 667 22.75 1.67 -0.45
N PRO A 668 22.18 2.07 -1.61
CA PRO A 668 22.47 1.48 -2.92
C PRO A 668 23.95 1.44 -3.30
#